data_AF-A0A845I314-F1
#
_entry.id   AF-A0A845I314-F1
#
_cell.length_a   1.000
_cell.length_b   1.000
_cell.length_c   1.000
_cell.angle_alpha   90.00
_cell.angle_beta   90.00
_cell.angle_gamma   90.00
#
_symmetry.space_group_name_H-M   'P 1'
#
loop_
_entity.id
_entity.type
_entity.pdbx_description
1 polymer ?
#
loop_
_entity_poly.entity_id
_entity_poly.type
_entity_poly.pdbx_seq_one_letter_code
_entity_poly.pdbx_strand_id
1 'polypeptide(L)'
;MSFTFSKPHSAIQFLLLAAALPLSATANAVPVLVFPGTLSNANTDAQTLDKNQLGSITSTGTLTVGGSAVAVSIVGKNATLDNQGVISQTGNGRVMRDNTGVTGLVILNGSSSNRAAKMLAADGDVIQMNKANASVTLSNYGSMISENASAGGSQVVDFAAITTGANVVNNYGLLQAKEADAVRTGVAGALNNYGSIISTTSTGSGSDGIDAQNNSGALILNGAGGLIDGGRHGITGGQKDGTQAYTMSITNAAGGIIRGSNGSGVNLDGFNNKQVITIVNHGSIFGNGVTGDGDGLDIDGIANVTNTGLIRSVNAFSPVAEGLAYSEGLSIGGGSIVNSGHIEGLVTPGNTNAVGRGITLAGNDIAGKPGMREGLYGNVTITNQHGGLIYGQSDSAIVTVGAASAYTVSISNEAGGVIRGGGSYAAIRTGADSTVLVNAGTIDGSSSGKAIEMGSGRNSLTVYGGSILGDINGGSSGQNTLLFGVSDGASFAYAGSLANFSRVEVRSGVVVLSGVSSYTGSTVLSGGTLELVGANRLSAASILQLDGGSLQLLQAGAQGQTFASLSLSQNSTVLLGGSSLTFNGLGAVVEGKTLSFSEAAAGAYAFRLLGDMTHDAGFLQLVHGTSINGMAVRYQFDGTYTGVAAVPEPATYAMLLGGLGLLALAVRRRKSSR
;
A
#
# COMPACT_ATOMS: atom_id res chain seq x y z
N MET A 1 51.96 6.12 16.11
CA MET A 1 52.09 5.01 17.07
C MET A 1 51.72 3.74 16.35
N SER A 2 52.73 2.99 15.94
CA SER A 2 52.61 1.82 15.06
C SER A 2 52.59 0.57 15.93
N PHE A 3 51.51 -0.21 15.88
CA PHE A 3 51.45 -1.53 16.51
C PHE A 3 51.31 -2.58 15.41
N THR A 4 52.47 -3.14 15.07
CA THR A 4 52.64 -4.41 14.36
C THR A 4 52.26 -5.57 15.28
N PHE A 5 51.38 -6.46 14.83
CA PHE A 5 51.27 -7.82 15.36
C PHE A 5 51.63 -8.84 14.28
N SER A 6 52.47 -9.79 14.70
CA SER A 6 53.13 -10.81 13.89
C SER A 6 52.19 -11.93 13.44
N LYS A 7 52.45 -12.45 12.24
CA LYS A 7 51.98 -13.76 11.76
C LYS A 7 52.43 -14.90 12.69
N PRO A 8 51.66 -15.98 12.78
CA PRO A 8 52.22 -17.31 13.00
C PRO A 8 52.17 -18.16 11.72
N HIS A 9 53.30 -18.80 11.41
CA HIS A 9 53.43 -19.90 10.46
C HIS A 9 53.30 -21.25 11.19
N SER A 10 52.82 -22.23 10.42
CA SER A 10 53.30 -23.63 10.37
C SER A 10 52.61 -24.71 11.23
N ALA A 11 51.97 -25.62 10.48
CA ALA A 11 52.01 -27.08 10.56
C ALA A 11 51.98 -27.76 11.94
N ILE A 12 50.82 -28.34 12.27
CA ILE A 12 50.69 -29.38 13.29
C ILE A 12 50.74 -30.74 12.60
N GLN A 13 51.89 -31.41 12.73
CA GLN A 13 52.09 -32.84 12.55
C GLN A 13 51.36 -33.59 13.66
N PHE A 14 50.45 -34.51 13.32
CA PHE A 14 49.95 -35.51 14.26
C PHE A 14 50.77 -36.80 14.12
N LEU A 15 51.41 -37.16 15.23
CA LEU A 15 52.26 -38.33 15.44
C LEU A 15 51.39 -39.59 15.54
N LEU A 16 51.62 -40.57 14.65
CA LEU A 16 51.11 -41.93 14.79
C LEU A 16 51.78 -42.61 16.00
N LEU A 17 50.99 -43.09 16.96
CA LEU A 17 51.43 -44.05 17.96
C LEU A 17 50.69 -45.36 17.73
N ALA A 18 51.40 -46.34 17.18
CA ALA A 18 50.93 -47.71 17.02
C ALA A 18 51.08 -48.45 18.35
N ALA A 19 49.96 -48.86 18.95
CA ALA A 19 49.92 -49.87 19.99
C ALA A 19 49.24 -51.12 19.40
N ALA A 20 50.05 -52.13 19.10
CA ALA A 20 49.58 -53.45 18.70
C ALA A 20 49.27 -54.29 19.94
N LEU A 21 48.01 -54.75 20.07
CA LEU A 21 47.61 -55.86 20.92
C LEU A 21 46.66 -56.76 20.10
N PRO A 22 46.88 -58.08 20.04
CA PRO A 22 46.10 -58.97 19.21
C PRO A 22 44.85 -59.43 19.97
N LEU A 23 43.68 -59.28 19.36
CA LEU A 23 42.49 -59.98 19.81
C LEU A 23 41.74 -60.55 18.61
N SER A 24 41.95 -61.85 18.42
CA SER A 24 40.98 -62.85 17.97
C SER A 24 39.87 -62.36 17.03
N ALA A 25 40.13 -62.49 15.73
CA ALA A 25 39.10 -62.42 14.72
C ALA A 25 38.15 -63.61 14.85
N THR A 26 36.99 -63.41 15.48
CA THR A 26 35.77 -64.06 15.03
C THR A 26 35.11 -63.12 14.03
N ALA A 27 35.33 -63.40 12.75
CA ALA A 27 34.60 -62.76 11.66
C ALA A 27 33.12 -63.15 11.75
N ASN A 28 32.37 -62.46 12.61
CA ASN A 28 30.95 -62.29 12.36
C ASN A 28 30.87 -61.36 11.16
N ALA A 29 30.47 -61.91 10.01
CA ALA A 29 30.12 -61.14 8.84
C ALA A 29 29.16 -60.02 9.29
N VAL A 30 29.68 -58.80 9.37
CA VAL A 30 28.86 -57.60 9.48
C VAL A 30 28.00 -57.64 8.23
N PRO A 31 26.65 -57.66 8.33
CA PRO A 31 25.83 -57.67 7.14
C PRO A 31 26.22 -56.45 6.32
N VAL A 32 26.66 -56.70 5.08
CA VAL A 32 26.80 -55.66 4.07
C VAL A 32 25.41 -55.04 3.96
N LEU A 33 25.27 -53.83 4.49
CA LEU A 33 24.02 -53.09 4.46
C LEU A 33 23.78 -52.66 3.01
N VAL A 34 22.77 -53.28 2.40
CA VAL A 34 22.31 -53.02 1.04
C VAL A 34 21.43 -51.77 1.09
N PHE A 35 21.74 -50.78 0.26
CA PHE A 35 20.78 -49.78 -0.15
C PHE A 35 20.28 -50.22 -1.55
N PRO A 36 18.96 -50.26 -1.81
CA PRO A 36 17.83 -49.89 -0.94
C PRO A 36 17.74 -50.75 0.34
N GLY A 37 17.44 -50.12 1.47
CA GLY A 37 17.54 -50.69 2.82
C GLY A 37 17.95 -49.65 3.86
N THR A 38 18.62 -50.04 4.95
CA THR A 38 19.12 -49.11 5.99
C THR A 38 20.64 -48.96 5.87
N LEU A 39 21.17 -47.76 5.99
CA LEU A 39 22.61 -47.47 6.02
C LEU A 39 22.97 -46.89 7.39
N SER A 40 23.81 -47.61 8.15
CA SER A 40 24.21 -47.21 9.52
C SER A 40 25.66 -46.81 9.69
N ASN A 41 26.47 -46.98 8.65
CA ASN A 41 27.90 -46.69 8.60
C ASN A 41 28.22 -45.78 7.40
N ALA A 42 29.51 -45.48 7.20
CA ALA A 42 29.97 -44.76 6.03
C ALA A 42 29.86 -45.59 4.74
N ASN A 43 29.43 -44.95 3.66
CA ASN A 43 29.38 -45.49 2.30
C ASN A 43 29.79 -44.38 1.31
N THR A 44 30.49 -44.75 0.23
CA THR A 44 30.94 -43.83 -0.82
C THR A 44 30.38 -44.15 -2.20
N ASP A 45 29.67 -45.26 -2.34
CA ASP A 45 29.09 -45.69 -3.61
C ASP A 45 27.77 -44.98 -3.85
N ALA A 46 27.55 -44.53 -5.08
CA ALA A 46 26.27 -43.97 -5.50
C ALA A 46 25.15 -45.02 -5.39
N GLN A 47 23.95 -44.56 -5.03
CA GLN A 47 22.82 -45.38 -4.69
C GLN A 47 21.64 -45.17 -5.63
N THR A 48 20.72 -46.16 -5.72
CA THR A 48 19.51 -46.08 -6.55
C THR A 48 18.28 -46.56 -5.78
N LEU A 49 17.14 -45.86 -5.90
CA LEU A 49 15.84 -46.30 -5.42
C LEU A 49 14.87 -46.58 -6.57
N ASP A 50 14.38 -47.82 -6.61
CA ASP A 50 13.36 -48.34 -7.52
C ASP A 50 11.97 -48.38 -6.83
N LYS A 51 11.00 -49.02 -7.49
CA LYS A 51 9.59 -48.94 -7.17
C LYS A 51 9.30 -49.48 -5.78
N ASN A 52 8.57 -48.68 -4.99
CA ASN A 52 8.18 -48.98 -3.61
C ASN A 52 9.35 -49.24 -2.64
N GLN A 53 10.56 -48.84 -2.99
CA GLN A 53 11.73 -49.06 -2.13
C GLN A 53 11.88 -47.95 -1.08
N LEU A 54 12.38 -48.34 0.09
CA LEU A 54 12.80 -47.43 1.16
C LEU A 54 14.32 -47.44 1.24
N GLY A 55 14.94 -46.28 1.06
CA GLY A 55 16.33 -46.04 1.43
C GLY A 55 16.37 -45.23 2.72
N SER A 56 16.92 -45.81 3.79
CA SER A 56 17.06 -45.15 5.08
C SER A 56 18.54 -44.97 5.42
N ILE A 57 18.92 -43.81 5.94
CA ILE A 57 20.24 -43.52 6.49
C ILE A 57 20.04 -43.18 7.96
N THR A 58 20.63 -43.93 8.87
CA THR A 58 20.46 -43.69 10.32
C THR A 58 21.26 -42.48 10.78
N SER A 59 21.06 -42.03 12.02
CA SER A 59 21.79 -40.90 12.61
C SER A 59 23.31 -41.06 12.67
N THR A 60 23.84 -42.28 12.58
CA THR A 60 25.28 -42.56 12.51
C THR A 60 25.76 -42.87 11.09
N GLY A 61 24.84 -43.07 10.14
CA GLY A 61 25.14 -43.39 8.76
C GLY A 61 25.58 -42.18 7.95
N THR A 62 26.50 -42.39 7.01
CA THR A 62 26.93 -41.36 6.07
C THR A 62 27.04 -41.92 4.65
N LEU A 63 26.55 -41.16 3.67
CA LEU A 63 26.73 -41.44 2.24
C LEU A 63 27.51 -40.28 1.62
N THR A 64 28.76 -40.50 1.19
CA THR A 64 29.64 -39.45 0.66
C THR A 64 30.11 -39.80 -0.75
N VAL A 65 29.56 -39.16 -1.77
CA VAL A 65 29.80 -39.49 -3.18
C VAL A 65 30.53 -38.33 -3.86
N GLY A 66 31.64 -38.62 -4.54
CA GLY A 66 32.42 -37.62 -5.29
C GLY A 66 32.16 -37.64 -6.80
N GLY A 67 32.87 -36.78 -7.53
CA GLY A 67 32.81 -36.71 -8.99
C GLY A 67 31.44 -36.24 -9.51
N SER A 68 31.02 -36.78 -10.66
CA SER A 68 29.78 -36.42 -11.34
C SER A 68 28.59 -37.35 -11.06
N ALA A 69 28.80 -38.39 -10.24
CA ALA A 69 27.73 -39.30 -9.87
C ALA A 69 26.70 -38.60 -8.96
N VAL A 70 25.43 -38.92 -9.18
CA VAL A 70 24.34 -38.55 -8.25
C VAL A 70 24.41 -39.48 -7.04
N ALA A 71 24.37 -38.94 -5.82
CA ALA A 71 24.51 -39.77 -4.62
C ALA A 71 23.32 -40.73 -4.45
N VAL A 72 22.09 -40.28 -4.72
CA VAL A 72 20.88 -41.13 -4.77
C VAL A 72 20.09 -40.86 -6.06
N SER A 73 20.04 -41.82 -6.97
CA SER A 73 19.21 -41.78 -8.17
C SER A 73 17.82 -42.37 -7.88
N ILE A 74 16.75 -41.66 -8.26
CA ILE A 74 15.38 -42.16 -8.12
C ILE A 74 14.88 -42.60 -9.51
N VAL A 75 14.54 -43.89 -9.64
CA VAL A 75 14.13 -44.49 -10.92
C VAL A 75 12.77 -45.18 -10.85
N GLY A 76 12.26 -45.48 -9.65
CA GLY A 76 10.97 -46.15 -9.47
C GLY A 76 9.94 -45.33 -8.71
N LYS A 77 8.66 -45.59 -9.01
CA LYS A 77 7.50 -44.93 -8.39
C LYS A 77 7.36 -45.29 -6.90
N ASN A 78 6.80 -44.38 -6.11
CA ASN A 78 6.57 -44.55 -4.68
C ASN A 78 7.82 -44.89 -3.86
N ALA A 79 9.01 -44.46 -4.32
CA ALA A 79 10.23 -44.57 -3.54
C ALA A 79 10.18 -43.63 -2.33
N THR A 80 10.83 -44.03 -1.23
CA THR A 80 11.02 -43.20 -0.04
C THR A 80 12.50 -43.09 0.30
N LEU A 81 13.00 -41.88 0.45
CA LEU A 81 14.34 -41.60 0.98
C LEU A 81 14.20 -40.99 2.39
N ASP A 82 14.66 -41.70 3.41
CA ASP A 82 14.64 -41.29 4.81
C ASP A 82 16.07 -41.07 5.33
N ASN A 83 16.53 -39.82 5.33
CA ASN A 83 17.84 -39.45 5.81
C ASN A 83 17.78 -38.90 7.23
N GLN A 84 18.26 -39.69 8.19
CA GLN A 84 18.48 -39.29 9.58
C GLN A 84 19.96 -38.96 9.87
N GLY A 85 20.86 -39.25 8.94
CA GLY A 85 22.31 -39.04 9.04
C GLY A 85 22.82 -37.96 8.08
N VAL A 86 23.86 -38.29 7.31
CA VAL A 86 24.46 -37.35 6.33
C VAL A 86 24.48 -37.95 4.93
N ILE A 87 23.98 -37.20 3.95
CA ILE A 87 24.28 -37.40 2.53
C ILE A 87 25.12 -36.23 2.05
N SER A 88 26.26 -36.50 1.43
CA SER A 88 27.15 -35.48 0.89
C SER A 88 27.58 -35.84 -0.52
N GLN A 89 27.32 -34.95 -1.47
CA GLN A 89 27.90 -34.98 -2.79
C GLN A 89 29.05 -33.95 -2.83
N THR A 90 30.28 -34.41 -3.01
CA THR A 90 31.51 -33.59 -2.86
C THR A 90 32.12 -33.11 -4.17
N GLY A 91 31.53 -33.49 -5.31
CA GLY A 91 31.92 -33.04 -6.65
C GLY A 91 30.84 -32.16 -7.28
N ASN A 92 30.54 -32.43 -8.56
CA ASN A 92 29.53 -31.69 -9.35
C ASN A 92 28.26 -32.50 -9.65
N GLY A 93 28.15 -33.69 -9.05
CA GLY A 93 26.91 -34.45 -9.02
C GLY A 93 25.88 -33.81 -8.09
N ARG A 94 24.70 -34.41 -8.04
CA ARG A 94 23.60 -34.00 -7.15
C ARG A 94 23.49 -34.92 -5.96
N VAL A 95 22.93 -34.45 -4.85
CA VAL A 95 22.63 -35.36 -3.72
C VAL A 95 21.52 -36.34 -4.12
N MET A 96 20.42 -35.85 -4.69
CA MET A 96 19.37 -36.69 -5.22
C MET A 96 18.86 -36.18 -6.56
N ARG A 97 18.58 -37.11 -7.48
CA ARG A 97 17.96 -36.77 -8.76
C ARG A 97 16.90 -37.78 -9.17
N ASP A 98 15.73 -37.28 -9.59
CA ASP A 98 14.83 -37.98 -10.49
C ASP A 98 14.96 -37.40 -11.90
N ASN A 99 15.38 -38.24 -12.85
CA ASN A 99 15.43 -37.90 -14.27
C ASN A 99 14.55 -38.83 -15.13
N THR A 100 13.63 -39.56 -14.49
CA THR A 100 12.75 -40.57 -15.11
C THR A 100 11.28 -40.19 -15.02
N GLY A 101 10.90 -39.29 -14.10
CA GLY A 101 9.53 -38.81 -13.94
C GLY A 101 8.72 -39.72 -13.05
N VAL A 102 9.31 -40.11 -11.91
CA VAL A 102 8.64 -40.96 -10.92
C VAL A 102 7.53 -40.19 -10.24
N THR A 103 6.50 -40.92 -9.83
CA THR A 103 5.40 -40.37 -9.06
C THR A 103 5.39 -40.95 -7.66
N GLY A 104 4.99 -40.17 -6.67
CA GLY A 104 4.82 -40.59 -5.28
C GLY A 104 6.13 -40.65 -4.49
N LEU A 105 7.16 -39.91 -4.90
CA LEU A 105 8.42 -39.85 -4.16
C LEU A 105 8.21 -39.15 -2.81
N VAL A 106 8.71 -39.74 -1.74
CA VAL A 106 8.75 -39.13 -0.41
C VAL A 106 10.20 -38.98 0.04
N ILE A 107 10.53 -37.80 0.56
CA ILE A 107 11.88 -37.48 1.05
C ILE A 107 11.76 -36.90 2.45
N LEU A 108 12.47 -37.50 3.38
CA LEU A 108 12.58 -37.05 4.77
C LEU A 108 14.06 -36.74 5.03
N ASN A 109 14.35 -35.50 5.42
CA ASN A 109 15.67 -35.11 5.92
C ASN A 109 15.55 -34.72 7.39
N GLY A 110 15.78 -35.68 8.28
CA GLY A 110 15.54 -35.55 9.70
C GLY A 110 14.10 -35.84 10.09
N SER A 111 13.80 -35.58 11.36
CA SER A 111 12.47 -35.73 11.95
C SER A 111 12.28 -34.68 13.05
N SER A 112 11.07 -34.59 13.62
CA SER A 112 10.80 -33.73 14.77
C SER A 112 11.73 -33.99 15.96
N SER A 113 12.21 -35.23 16.11
CA SER A 113 13.20 -35.64 17.13
C SER A 113 14.66 -35.60 16.66
N ASN A 114 14.92 -35.36 15.37
CA ASN A 114 16.28 -35.33 14.81
C ASN A 114 16.46 -34.19 13.80
N ARG A 115 17.03 -33.09 14.29
CA ARG A 115 17.39 -31.91 13.47
C ARG A 115 18.85 -31.91 13.00
N ALA A 116 19.61 -32.98 13.29
CA ALA A 116 21.03 -33.06 12.94
C ALA A 116 21.29 -33.62 11.53
N ALA A 117 20.26 -34.17 10.87
CA ALA A 117 20.38 -34.74 9.53
C ALA A 117 20.83 -33.70 8.49
N LYS A 118 21.68 -34.11 7.55
CA LYS A 118 22.24 -33.23 6.51
C LYS A 118 22.16 -33.81 5.11
N MET A 119 21.83 -32.97 4.15
CA MET A 119 22.09 -33.18 2.73
C MET A 119 22.96 -32.05 2.20
N LEU A 120 24.13 -32.35 1.65
CA LEU A 120 25.15 -31.36 1.26
C LEU A 120 25.56 -31.60 -0.18
N ALA A 121 25.45 -30.59 -1.04
CA ALA A 121 25.98 -30.63 -2.40
C ALA A 121 27.07 -29.58 -2.57
N ALA A 122 28.24 -29.99 -3.05
CA ALA A 122 29.37 -29.09 -3.25
C ALA A 122 29.15 -28.14 -4.44
N ASP A 123 28.59 -28.65 -5.54
CA ASP A 123 28.47 -27.85 -6.76
C ASP A 123 27.24 -28.16 -7.63
N GLY A 124 26.50 -29.24 -7.35
CA GLY A 124 25.22 -29.55 -7.98
C GLY A 124 24.03 -29.23 -7.08
N ASP A 125 22.81 -29.42 -7.60
CA ASP A 125 21.61 -29.31 -6.78
C ASP A 125 21.62 -30.33 -5.63
N VAL A 126 21.05 -29.97 -4.48
CA VAL A 126 20.79 -30.99 -3.44
C VAL A 126 19.71 -31.95 -3.94
N ILE A 127 18.58 -31.43 -4.41
CA ILE A 127 17.52 -32.23 -5.03
C ILE A 127 17.16 -31.63 -6.38
N GLN A 128 17.10 -32.49 -7.42
CA GLN A 128 16.48 -32.11 -8.69
C GLN A 128 15.42 -33.13 -9.15
N MET A 129 14.26 -32.61 -9.54
CA MET A 129 13.22 -33.35 -10.25
C MET A 129 13.14 -32.84 -11.69
N ASN A 130 13.56 -33.66 -12.65
CA ASN A 130 13.84 -33.19 -14.02
C ASN A 130 12.81 -33.66 -15.07
N LYS A 131 11.55 -33.87 -14.67
CA LYS A 131 10.47 -34.32 -15.58
C LYS A 131 9.13 -33.71 -15.21
N ALA A 132 8.34 -33.41 -16.25
CA ALA A 132 7.02 -32.78 -16.17
C ALA A 132 6.04 -33.46 -15.21
N ASN A 133 5.96 -34.79 -15.27
CA ASN A 133 5.00 -35.59 -14.52
C ASN A 133 5.51 -36.07 -13.17
N ALA A 134 6.73 -35.69 -12.78
CA ALA A 134 7.33 -36.16 -11.54
C ALA A 134 6.53 -35.62 -10.34
N SER A 135 6.37 -36.43 -9.28
CA SER A 135 5.74 -35.96 -8.06
C SER A 135 6.51 -36.32 -6.81
N VAL A 136 6.57 -35.36 -5.89
CA VAL A 136 7.46 -35.39 -4.73
C VAL A 136 6.83 -34.69 -3.51
N THR A 137 7.03 -35.28 -2.34
CA THR A 137 6.83 -34.62 -1.05
C THR A 137 8.14 -34.63 -0.28
N LEU A 138 8.70 -33.44 -0.06
CA LEU A 138 9.90 -33.23 0.74
C LEU A 138 9.52 -32.73 2.13
N SER A 139 10.07 -33.34 3.18
CA SER A 139 10.01 -32.82 4.55
C SER A 139 11.41 -32.69 5.12
N ASN A 140 11.83 -31.46 5.40
CA ASN A 140 13.15 -31.15 5.95
C ASN A 140 13.04 -30.67 7.39
N TYR A 141 13.60 -31.42 8.33
CA TYR A 141 13.80 -31.01 9.74
C TYR A 141 15.25 -30.66 10.05
N GLY A 142 16.19 -31.19 9.25
CA GLY A 142 17.62 -30.96 9.38
C GLY A 142 18.13 -29.79 8.54
N SER A 143 19.28 -29.97 7.90
CA SER A 143 19.86 -28.97 7.00
C SER A 143 20.06 -29.54 5.59
N MET A 144 19.71 -28.77 4.58
CA MET A 144 20.01 -29.04 3.18
C MET A 144 20.75 -27.84 2.61
N ILE A 145 21.96 -28.06 2.10
CA ILE A 145 22.88 -26.99 1.71
C ILE A 145 23.46 -27.25 0.32
N SER A 146 23.27 -26.28 -0.57
CA SER A 146 23.98 -26.19 -1.85
C SER A 146 25.11 -25.16 -1.71
N GLU A 147 26.36 -25.62 -1.77
CA GLU A 147 27.54 -24.77 -1.67
C GLU A 147 27.86 -24.07 -3.01
N ASN A 148 27.45 -24.67 -4.13
CA ASN A 148 27.54 -24.12 -5.49
C ASN A 148 28.88 -23.41 -5.76
N ALA A 149 29.99 -24.11 -5.52
CA ALA A 149 31.34 -23.54 -5.59
C ALA A 149 31.68 -22.89 -6.95
N SER A 150 31.06 -23.35 -8.03
CA SER A 150 31.20 -22.82 -9.40
C SER A 150 30.32 -21.60 -9.69
N ALA A 151 29.37 -21.27 -8.80
CA ALA A 151 28.28 -20.34 -9.08
C ALA A 151 27.46 -20.74 -10.34
N GLY A 152 27.34 -22.04 -10.62
CA GLY A 152 26.63 -22.59 -11.78
C GLY A 152 25.10 -22.58 -11.67
N GLY A 153 24.55 -21.96 -10.62
CA GLY A 153 23.11 -21.92 -10.36
C GLY A 153 22.57 -23.24 -9.82
N SER A 154 23.20 -23.81 -8.78
CA SER A 154 22.76 -25.05 -8.14
C SER A 154 21.87 -24.78 -6.92
N GLN A 155 20.61 -25.23 -6.97
CA GLN A 155 19.60 -24.99 -5.93
C GLN A 155 19.68 -26.01 -4.79
N VAL A 156 19.02 -25.73 -3.66
CA VAL A 156 18.71 -26.79 -2.69
C VAL A 156 17.59 -27.67 -3.21
N VAL A 157 16.52 -27.05 -3.71
CA VAL A 157 15.37 -27.74 -4.28
C VAL A 157 15.12 -27.21 -5.68
N ASP A 158 15.38 -28.03 -6.70
CA ASP A 158 15.06 -27.74 -8.09
C ASP A 158 13.89 -28.61 -8.57
N PHE A 159 12.68 -28.06 -8.46
CA PHE A 159 11.45 -28.67 -8.98
C PHE A 159 10.94 -27.99 -10.25
N ALA A 160 11.76 -27.13 -10.88
CA ALA A 160 11.33 -26.27 -11.98
C ALA A 160 10.74 -27.05 -13.16
N ALA A 161 11.24 -28.27 -13.43
CA ALA A 161 10.79 -29.08 -14.55
C ALA A 161 9.43 -29.78 -14.31
N ILE A 162 8.87 -29.73 -13.10
CA ILE A 162 7.56 -30.32 -12.80
C ILE A 162 6.47 -29.37 -13.28
N THR A 163 5.73 -29.78 -14.32
CA THR A 163 4.65 -28.98 -14.92
C THR A 163 3.26 -29.60 -14.77
N THR A 164 3.17 -30.89 -14.44
CA THR A 164 1.89 -31.60 -14.29
C THR A 164 1.82 -32.45 -13.01
N GLY A 165 2.95 -32.83 -12.43
CA GLY A 165 2.99 -33.60 -11.19
C GLY A 165 2.87 -32.74 -9.92
N ALA A 166 2.36 -33.36 -8.84
CA ALA A 166 2.26 -32.70 -7.54
C ALA A 166 3.65 -32.53 -6.89
N ASN A 167 3.96 -31.35 -6.37
CA ASN A 167 5.23 -31.08 -5.71
C ASN A 167 5.00 -30.28 -4.42
N VAL A 168 5.52 -30.80 -3.31
CA VAL A 168 5.34 -30.23 -1.97
C VAL A 168 6.67 -30.15 -1.23
N VAL A 169 6.97 -28.99 -0.64
CA VAL A 169 8.12 -28.74 0.23
C VAL A 169 7.62 -28.35 1.61
N ASN A 170 7.91 -29.16 2.63
CA ASN A 170 7.69 -28.82 4.04
C ASN A 170 9.05 -28.58 4.70
N ASN A 171 9.35 -27.32 5.01
CA ASN A 171 10.60 -26.96 5.67
C ASN A 171 10.35 -26.60 7.14
N TYR A 172 10.99 -27.33 8.04
CA TYR A 172 11.05 -27.08 9.48
C TYR A 172 12.49 -26.81 9.97
N GLY A 173 13.47 -26.95 9.06
CA GLY A 173 14.90 -26.82 9.31
C GLY A 173 15.52 -25.75 8.42
N LEU A 174 16.70 -26.01 7.88
CA LEU A 174 17.44 -25.10 7.00
C LEU A 174 17.45 -25.59 5.56
N LEU A 175 17.06 -24.75 4.61
CA LEU A 175 17.40 -24.84 3.19
C LEU A 175 18.32 -23.65 2.88
N GLN A 176 19.57 -23.90 2.46
CA GLN A 176 20.51 -22.83 2.12
C GLN A 176 21.20 -23.05 0.78
N ALA A 177 21.18 -22.03 -0.10
CA ALA A 177 21.95 -21.99 -1.33
C ALA A 177 22.92 -20.80 -1.36
N LYS A 178 24.03 -20.97 -2.09
CA LYS A 178 24.97 -19.91 -2.46
C LYS A 178 24.89 -19.65 -3.97
N GLU A 179 24.94 -18.40 -4.39
CA GLU A 179 24.95 -17.97 -5.80
C GLU A 179 23.86 -18.63 -6.67
N ALA A 180 22.72 -18.94 -6.06
CA ALA A 180 21.58 -19.60 -6.68
C ALA A 180 20.33 -19.43 -5.82
N ASP A 181 19.18 -19.66 -6.42
CA ASP A 181 17.93 -19.74 -5.67
C ASP A 181 17.96 -20.88 -4.66
N ALA A 182 17.41 -20.70 -3.46
CA ALA A 182 17.33 -21.81 -2.52
C ALA A 182 16.30 -22.85 -2.99
N VAL A 183 15.13 -22.39 -3.45
CA VAL A 183 14.05 -23.24 -3.93
C VAL A 183 13.49 -22.74 -5.26
N ARG A 184 13.38 -23.65 -6.23
CA ARG A 184 12.56 -23.48 -7.43
C ARG A 184 11.36 -24.42 -7.39
N THR A 185 10.16 -23.85 -7.42
CA THR A 185 8.91 -24.63 -7.37
C THR A 185 8.53 -25.18 -8.75
N GLY A 186 7.78 -26.27 -8.78
CA GLY A 186 7.04 -26.69 -9.97
C GLY A 186 5.74 -25.91 -10.14
N VAL A 187 5.03 -26.17 -11.24
CA VAL A 187 3.66 -25.65 -11.45
C VAL A 187 2.75 -26.10 -10.30
N ALA A 188 1.94 -25.18 -9.78
CA ALA A 188 1.05 -25.42 -8.63
C ALA A 188 1.74 -26.04 -7.39
N GLY A 189 3.05 -25.81 -7.24
CA GLY A 189 3.83 -26.31 -6.11
C GLY A 189 3.40 -25.69 -4.78
N ALA A 190 3.37 -26.51 -3.73
CA ALA A 190 3.10 -26.04 -2.37
C ALA A 190 4.38 -25.98 -1.54
N LEU A 191 4.68 -24.85 -0.93
CA LEU A 191 5.83 -24.65 -0.07
C LEU A 191 5.36 -24.15 1.29
N ASN A 192 5.59 -24.96 2.33
CA ASN A 192 5.27 -24.67 3.71
C ASN A 192 6.58 -24.47 4.51
N ASN A 193 6.91 -23.23 4.82
CA ASN A 193 8.12 -22.89 5.57
C ASN A 193 7.81 -22.53 7.02
N TYR A 194 8.36 -23.29 7.95
CA TYR A 194 8.41 -23.02 9.40
C TYR A 194 9.86 -22.97 9.91
N GLY A 195 10.83 -23.11 9.01
CA GLY A 195 12.25 -23.00 9.28
C GLY A 195 12.86 -21.82 8.53
N SER A 196 14.08 -22.00 8.03
CA SER A 196 14.80 -20.98 7.26
C SER A 196 15.02 -21.45 5.82
N ILE A 197 14.68 -20.59 4.87
CA ILE A 197 15.05 -20.68 3.47
C ILE A 197 15.96 -19.49 3.19
N ILE A 198 17.20 -19.76 2.84
CA ILE A 198 18.24 -18.74 2.71
C ILE A 198 18.95 -18.90 1.37
N SER A 199 18.97 -17.84 0.58
CA SER A 199 19.92 -17.70 -0.51
C SER A 199 20.94 -16.61 -0.17
N THR A 200 22.19 -16.82 -0.56
CA THR A 200 23.27 -15.85 -0.35
C THR A 200 24.03 -15.63 -1.63
N THR A 201 24.47 -14.40 -1.87
CA THR A 201 25.30 -14.05 -3.02
C THR A 201 26.33 -13.00 -2.64
N SER A 202 27.50 -13.09 -3.27
CA SER A 202 28.57 -12.10 -3.23
C SER A 202 28.54 -11.17 -4.45
N THR A 203 27.79 -11.53 -5.49
CA THR A 203 27.70 -10.81 -6.77
C THR A 203 26.38 -10.04 -6.92
N GLY A 204 25.36 -10.39 -6.14
CA GLY A 204 24.06 -9.74 -6.14
C GLY A 204 23.09 -10.24 -7.21
N SER A 205 23.48 -11.17 -8.09
CA SER A 205 22.64 -11.62 -9.21
C SER A 205 21.97 -12.98 -8.97
N GLY A 206 20.67 -13.06 -9.27
CA GLY A 206 19.94 -14.33 -9.51
C GLY A 206 19.89 -15.31 -8.33
N SER A 207 19.93 -14.80 -7.09
CA SER A 207 20.03 -15.61 -5.88
C SER A 207 18.88 -15.27 -4.94
N ASP A 208 17.71 -15.85 -5.21
CA ASP A 208 16.48 -15.53 -4.50
C ASP A 208 16.14 -16.61 -3.45
N GLY A 209 15.37 -16.26 -2.43
CA GLY A 209 14.93 -17.26 -1.44
C GLY A 209 14.09 -18.34 -2.11
N ILE A 210 13.10 -17.92 -2.90
CA ILE A 210 12.26 -18.78 -3.73
C ILE A 210 12.16 -18.15 -5.12
N ASP A 211 12.36 -18.94 -6.17
CA ASP A 211 12.13 -18.54 -7.56
C ASP A 211 11.14 -19.50 -8.23
N ALA A 212 9.91 -19.04 -8.44
CA ALA A 212 8.91 -19.82 -9.16
C ALA A 212 9.08 -19.76 -10.68
N GLN A 213 10.00 -18.93 -11.19
CA GLN A 213 10.20 -18.65 -12.61
C GLN A 213 8.85 -18.37 -13.27
N ASN A 214 8.55 -19.06 -14.37
CA ASN A 214 7.26 -18.97 -15.05
C ASN A 214 6.25 -20.05 -14.62
N ASN A 215 6.55 -20.83 -13.58
CA ASN A 215 5.62 -21.85 -13.07
C ASN A 215 4.49 -21.20 -12.27
N SER A 216 3.34 -21.08 -12.92
CA SER A 216 2.13 -20.50 -12.34
C SER A 216 1.48 -21.40 -11.28
N GLY A 217 0.77 -20.78 -10.34
CA GLY A 217 -0.07 -21.43 -9.34
C GLY A 217 0.64 -21.79 -8.05
N ALA A 218 1.90 -21.36 -7.84
CA ALA A 218 2.64 -21.66 -6.63
C ALA A 218 1.91 -21.14 -5.37
N LEU A 219 1.90 -21.96 -4.31
CA LEU A 219 1.30 -21.68 -3.02
C LEU A 219 2.41 -21.64 -1.96
N ILE A 220 2.73 -20.45 -1.46
CA ILE A 220 3.80 -20.22 -0.51
C ILE A 220 3.19 -19.84 0.84
N LEU A 221 3.42 -20.65 1.85
CA LEU A 221 3.13 -20.36 3.24
C LEU A 221 4.45 -20.17 3.99
N ASN A 222 4.72 -18.95 4.43
CA ASN A 222 5.72 -18.69 5.45
C ASN A 222 5.01 -18.64 6.81
N GLY A 223 5.11 -19.75 7.55
CA GLY A 223 4.48 -19.94 8.85
C GLY A 223 5.10 -19.10 9.96
N ALA A 224 4.50 -19.18 11.15
CA ALA A 224 4.98 -18.44 12.32
C ALA A 224 6.44 -18.83 12.65
N GLY A 225 7.33 -17.83 12.75
CA GLY A 225 8.76 -18.02 12.96
C GLY A 225 9.55 -18.47 11.73
N GLY A 226 8.88 -18.66 10.57
CA GLY A 226 9.52 -18.96 9.31
C GLY A 226 10.31 -17.76 8.77
N LEU A 227 11.49 -18.03 8.23
CA LEU A 227 12.34 -17.06 7.53
C LEU A 227 12.49 -17.46 6.06
N ILE A 228 12.21 -16.53 5.16
CA ILE A 228 12.63 -16.56 3.76
C ILE A 228 13.54 -15.35 3.56
N ASP A 229 14.82 -15.58 3.31
CA ASP A 229 15.83 -14.54 3.12
C ASP A 229 16.58 -14.80 1.81
N GLY A 230 16.33 -13.97 0.80
CA GLY A 230 17.02 -14.06 -0.47
C GLY A 230 18.19 -13.09 -0.56
N GLY A 231 19.27 -13.54 -1.21
CA GLY A 231 20.43 -12.71 -1.47
C GLY A 231 20.09 -11.49 -2.33
N ARG A 232 19.12 -11.63 -3.25
CA ARG A 232 18.49 -10.55 -3.99
C ARG A 232 17.04 -10.34 -3.54
N HIS A 233 16.08 -11.12 -4.04
CA HIS A 233 14.67 -11.06 -3.64
C HIS A 233 14.31 -12.18 -2.68
N GLY A 234 13.38 -11.92 -1.74
CA GLY A 234 12.86 -12.99 -0.88
C GLY A 234 12.14 -14.05 -1.70
N ILE A 235 11.20 -13.62 -2.55
CA ILE A 235 10.44 -14.46 -3.49
C ILE A 235 10.43 -13.78 -4.86
N THR A 236 10.66 -14.56 -5.91
CA THR A 236 10.54 -14.10 -7.30
C THR A 236 9.77 -15.08 -8.20
N GLY A 237 9.42 -14.61 -9.39
CA GLY A 237 8.72 -15.34 -10.44
C GLY A 237 8.04 -14.36 -11.39
N GLY A 238 7.35 -14.85 -12.42
CA GLY A 238 6.62 -13.94 -13.30
C GLY A 238 5.99 -14.59 -14.52
N GLN A 239 5.14 -13.80 -15.19
CA GLN A 239 4.65 -14.16 -16.50
C GLN A 239 5.83 -14.38 -17.45
N LYS A 240 5.73 -15.39 -18.31
CA LYS A 240 6.71 -15.57 -19.39
C LYS A 240 6.59 -14.47 -20.44
N ASP A 241 5.36 -14.08 -20.72
CA ASP A 241 4.96 -13.10 -21.72
C ASP A 241 3.50 -12.66 -21.46
N GLY A 242 3.04 -11.62 -22.17
CA GLY A 242 1.67 -11.11 -22.04
C GLY A 242 0.56 -12.03 -22.56
N THR A 243 0.86 -13.19 -23.13
CA THR A 243 -0.15 -14.12 -23.63
C THR A 243 -0.64 -15.09 -22.54
N GLN A 244 0.22 -15.43 -21.58
CA GLN A 244 -0.02 -16.48 -20.58
C GLN A 244 -0.52 -15.92 -19.25
N ALA A 245 -1.37 -16.67 -18.57
CA ALA A 245 -1.79 -16.32 -17.21
C ALA A 245 -0.72 -16.75 -16.19
N TYR A 246 -0.53 -15.92 -15.18
CA TYR A 246 0.36 -16.23 -14.06
C TYR A 246 -0.34 -15.91 -12.74
N THR A 247 -0.28 -16.85 -11.81
CA THR A 247 -0.88 -16.70 -10.49
C THR A 247 0.09 -17.19 -9.44
N MET A 248 0.04 -16.59 -8.26
CA MET A 248 0.77 -17.06 -7.08
C MET A 248 -0.02 -16.64 -5.84
N SER A 249 0.00 -17.47 -4.81
CA SER A 249 -0.52 -17.13 -3.49
C SER A 249 0.60 -17.17 -2.46
N ILE A 250 0.76 -16.07 -1.73
CA ILE A 250 1.76 -15.94 -0.66
C ILE A 250 1.03 -15.60 0.63
N THR A 251 1.20 -16.43 1.65
CA THR A 251 0.74 -16.16 3.02
C THR A 251 1.95 -16.05 3.94
N ASN A 252 2.16 -14.89 4.52
CA ASN A 252 3.15 -14.66 5.57
C ASN A 252 2.44 -14.55 6.91
N ALA A 253 2.49 -15.60 7.71
CA ALA A 253 1.83 -15.67 9.01
C ALA A 253 2.45 -14.70 10.02
N ALA A 254 1.74 -14.42 11.11
CA ALA A 254 2.25 -13.59 12.18
C ALA A 254 3.58 -14.16 12.73
N GLY A 255 4.60 -13.31 12.83
CA GLY A 255 5.96 -13.70 13.21
C GLY A 255 6.79 -14.34 12.10
N GLY A 256 6.24 -14.55 10.90
CA GLY A 256 7.00 -14.90 9.70
C GLY A 256 7.73 -13.69 9.11
N ILE A 257 8.92 -13.92 8.54
CA ILE A 257 9.74 -12.90 7.88
C ILE A 257 10.03 -13.32 6.43
N ILE A 258 9.75 -12.43 5.49
CA ILE A 258 10.20 -12.51 4.10
C ILE A 258 11.12 -11.31 3.84
N ARG A 259 12.29 -11.54 3.28
CA ARG A 259 13.30 -10.49 3.04
C ARG A 259 14.00 -10.68 1.70
N GLY A 260 14.06 -9.61 0.91
CA GLY A 260 15.08 -9.41 -0.12
C GLY A 260 16.22 -8.57 0.44
N SER A 261 17.44 -9.10 0.41
CA SER A 261 18.62 -8.42 0.97
C SER A 261 19.28 -7.42 0.01
N ASN A 262 19.07 -7.59 -1.30
CA ASN A 262 19.53 -6.68 -2.35
C ASN A 262 18.46 -6.59 -3.47
N GLY A 263 17.21 -6.42 -3.07
CA GLY A 263 16.05 -6.47 -3.95
C GLY A 263 14.76 -6.40 -3.15
N SER A 264 13.64 -6.51 -3.84
CA SER A 264 12.31 -6.54 -3.23
C SER A 264 12.07 -7.74 -2.31
N GLY A 265 11.19 -7.57 -1.32
CA GLY A 265 10.73 -8.68 -0.48
C GLY A 265 10.04 -9.76 -1.31
N VAL A 266 9.16 -9.32 -2.20
CA VAL A 266 8.57 -10.13 -3.28
C VAL A 266 8.66 -9.32 -4.58
N ASN A 267 9.18 -9.92 -5.64
CA ASN A 267 9.23 -9.36 -6.98
C ASN A 267 8.50 -10.28 -7.96
N LEU A 268 7.40 -9.87 -8.57
CA LEU A 268 6.69 -10.69 -9.57
C LEU A 268 6.49 -9.95 -10.88
N ASP A 269 7.24 -10.38 -11.88
CA ASP A 269 7.28 -9.73 -13.19
C ASP A 269 6.01 -10.06 -14.00
N GLY A 270 5.41 -9.05 -14.60
CA GLY A 270 4.11 -9.12 -15.25
C GLY A 270 3.99 -8.15 -16.43
N PHE A 271 3.00 -8.39 -17.29
CA PHE A 271 2.81 -7.63 -18.53
C PHE A 271 1.39 -7.09 -18.70
N ASN A 272 0.43 -7.61 -17.91
CA ASN A 272 -0.98 -7.23 -18.00
C ASN A 272 -1.81 -7.88 -16.88
N ASN A 273 -3.13 -7.72 -17.00
CA ASN A 273 -4.14 -8.25 -16.09
C ASN A 273 -4.28 -9.78 -16.04
N LYS A 274 -3.51 -10.54 -16.82
CA LYS A 274 -3.46 -12.01 -16.70
C LYS A 274 -2.47 -12.48 -15.62
N GLN A 275 -1.63 -11.59 -15.09
CA GLN A 275 -0.96 -11.82 -13.82
C GLN A 275 -1.91 -11.43 -12.69
N VAL A 276 -2.22 -12.39 -11.80
CA VAL A 276 -3.08 -12.15 -10.63
C VAL A 276 -2.44 -12.80 -9.40
N ILE A 277 -1.94 -11.98 -8.50
CA ILE A 277 -1.23 -12.39 -7.29
C ILE A 277 -2.12 -12.17 -6.08
N THR A 278 -2.11 -13.11 -5.13
CA THR A 278 -2.80 -12.98 -3.85
C THR A 278 -1.79 -13.01 -2.71
N ILE A 279 -1.76 -11.97 -1.89
CA ILE A 279 -0.83 -11.83 -0.77
C ILE A 279 -1.62 -11.58 0.52
N VAL A 280 -1.38 -12.42 1.52
CA VAL A 280 -1.89 -12.24 2.88
C VAL A 280 -0.70 -12.08 3.82
N ASN A 281 -0.53 -10.89 4.37
CA ASN A 281 0.55 -10.58 5.29
C ASN A 281 0.03 -10.28 6.70
N HIS A 282 0.46 -11.12 7.63
CA HIS A 282 0.35 -10.93 9.09
C HIS A 282 1.73 -10.77 9.74
N GLY A 283 2.81 -11.11 9.03
CA GLY A 283 4.19 -11.00 9.48
C GLY A 283 4.89 -9.75 8.95
N SER A 284 6.18 -9.88 8.67
CA SER A 284 7.00 -8.81 8.08
C SER A 284 7.51 -9.19 6.69
N ILE A 285 7.35 -8.28 5.73
CA ILE A 285 7.94 -8.36 4.40
C ILE A 285 8.85 -7.15 4.20
N PHE A 286 10.11 -7.40 3.84
CA PHE A 286 11.12 -6.37 3.65
C PHE A 286 11.78 -6.47 2.29
N GLY A 287 11.87 -5.35 1.58
CA GLY A 287 12.83 -5.18 0.49
C GLY A 287 13.94 -4.22 0.88
N ASN A 288 15.14 -4.48 0.38
CA ASN A 288 16.33 -3.65 0.58
C ASN A 288 17.15 -3.57 -0.70
N GLY A 289 17.06 -2.46 -1.41
CA GLY A 289 17.81 -2.24 -2.64
C GLY A 289 19.19 -1.66 -2.34
N VAL A 290 20.23 -2.46 -2.55
CA VAL A 290 21.63 -2.01 -2.45
C VAL A 290 22.14 -1.62 -3.84
N THR A 291 21.81 -2.41 -4.87
CA THR A 291 22.18 -2.18 -6.27
C THR A 291 20.99 -2.09 -7.23
N GLY A 292 19.76 -2.15 -6.72
CA GLY A 292 18.53 -2.08 -7.50
C GLY A 292 17.36 -1.53 -6.67
N ASP A 293 16.14 -1.80 -7.12
CA ASP A 293 14.94 -1.60 -6.30
C ASP A 293 15.00 -2.40 -4.99
N GLY A 294 14.15 -2.03 -4.06
CA GLY A 294 14.11 -2.65 -2.75
C GLY A 294 12.71 -2.63 -2.18
N ASP A 295 11.72 -2.87 -3.02
CA ASP A 295 10.34 -2.67 -2.64
C ASP A 295 9.88 -3.71 -1.63
N GLY A 296 8.92 -3.36 -0.77
CA GLY A 296 8.29 -4.39 0.05
C GLY A 296 7.68 -5.46 -0.85
N LEU A 297 6.87 -5.01 -1.82
CA LEU A 297 6.27 -5.80 -2.88
C LEU A 297 6.40 -5.05 -4.21
N ASP A 298 6.99 -5.67 -5.23
CA ASP A 298 6.97 -5.20 -6.61
C ASP A 298 6.22 -6.21 -7.48
N ILE A 299 5.05 -5.84 -7.98
CA ILE A 299 4.11 -6.73 -8.68
C ILE A 299 3.55 -5.98 -9.89
N ASP A 300 4.11 -6.20 -11.07
CA ASP A 300 3.79 -5.41 -12.26
C ASP A 300 2.31 -5.51 -12.66
N GLY A 301 1.68 -6.66 -12.42
CA GLY A 301 0.30 -6.99 -12.78
C GLY A 301 -0.74 -6.64 -11.71
N ILE A 302 -1.71 -7.54 -11.53
CA ILE A 302 -2.79 -7.36 -10.54
C ILE A 302 -2.37 -8.02 -9.22
N ALA A 303 -2.48 -7.27 -8.12
CA ALA A 303 -2.24 -7.77 -6.78
C ALA A 303 -3.49 -7.61 -5.90
N ASN A 304 -3.84 -8.67 -5.17
CA ASN A 304 -4.82 -8.67 -4.09
C ASN A 304 -4.07 -8.83 -2.76
N VAL A 305 -3.85 -7.73 -2.05
CA VAL A 305 -3.06 -7.66 -0.83
C VAL A 305 -3.96 -7.44 0.37
N THR A 306 -3.90 -8.35 1.35
CA THR A 306 -4.44 -8.13 2.70
C THR A 306 -3.27 -8.00 3.66
N ASN A 307 -3.10 -6.82 4.25
CA ASN A 307 -2.02 -6.52 5.18
C ASN A 307 -2.53 -6.16 6.57
N THR A 308 -2.11 -6.93 7.57
CA THR A 308 -2.27 -6.64 9.01
C THR A 308 -0.91 -6.53 9.71
N GLY A 309 0.17 -6.92 9.02
CA GLY A 309 1.54 -6.89 9.52
C GLY A 309 2.32 -5.68 8.97
N LEU A 310 3.61 -5.88 8.71
CA LEU A 310 4.51 -4.87 8.15
C LEU A 310 4.92 -5.24 6.72
N ILE A 311 4.75 -4.32 5.79
CA ILE A 311 5.37 -4.37 4.46
C ILE A 311 6.21 -3.09 4.32
N ARG A 312 7.50 -3.26 4.04
CA ARG A 312 8.44 -2.13 4.05
C ARG A 312 9.52 -2.27 3.00
N SER A 313 9.72 -1.21 2.24
CA SER A 313 11.00 -0.94 1.60
C SER A 313 11.89 -0.16 2.56
N VAL A 314 13.13 -0.63 2.75
CA VAL A 314 14.11 0.07 3.62
C VAL A 314 15.09 0.94 2.85
N ASN A 315 15.29 0.64 1.56
CA ASN A 315 16.14 1.39 0.67
C ASN A 315 15.89 0.98 -0.78
N ALA A 316 16.26 1.85 -1.71
CA ALA A 316 16.43 1.52 -3.12
C ALA A 316 17.69 2.21 -3.67
N PHE A 317 18.15 1.72 -4.82
CA PHE A 317 19.32 2.26 -5.50
C PHE A 317 19.12 2.24 -7.01
N SER A 318 19.60 3.30 -7.65
CA SER A 318 19.81 3.40 -9.09
C SER A 318 21.19 4.03 -9.33
N PRO A 319 21.81 3.82 -10.50
CA PRO A 319 22.90 4.67 -10.93
C PRO A 319 22.43 6.12 -11.10
N VAL A 320 23.25 7.11 -10.73
CA VAL A 320 22.88 8.54 -10.80
C VAL A 320 22.44 8.98 -12.21
N ALA A 321 23.02 8.38 -13.25
CA ALA A 321 22.67 8.68 -14.64
C ALA A 321 21.23 8.25 -15.01
N GLU A 322 20.64 7.30 -14.28
CA GLU A 322 19.29 6.76 -14.48
C GLU A 322 18.23 7.55 -13.68
N GLY A 323 18.64 8.58 -12.93
CA GLY A 323 17.75 9.36 -12.07
C GLY A 323 17.46 8.70 -10.73
N LEU A 324 16.43 9.19 -10.04
CA LEU A 324 16.08 8.73 -8.69
C LEU A 324 15.51 7.31 -8.72
N ALA A 325 15.98 6.47 -7.79
CA ALA A 325 15.34 5.22 -7.44
C ALA A 325 14.09 5.45 -6.60
N TYR A 326 13.17 4.50 -6.67
CA TYR A 326 11.96 4.51 -5.86
C TYR A 326 12.04 3.36 -4.87
N SER A 327 11.84 3.69 -3.59
CA SER A 327 11.86 2.77 -2.46
C SER A 327 10.42 2.64 -1.97
N GLU A 328 9.72 1.63 -2.46
CA GLU A 328 8.27 1.61 -2.46
C GLU A 328 7.78 0.51 -1.51
N GLY A 329 6.85 0.84 -0.59
CA GLY A 329 6.21 -0.19 0.21
C GLY A 329 5.57 -1.24 -0.69
N LEU A 330 4.75 -0.77 -1.63
CA LEU A 330 4.14 -1.53 -2.73
C LEU A 330 4.34 -0.80 -4.06
N SER A 331 4.69 -1.52 -5.12
CA SER A 331 4.60 -1.14 -6.53
C SER A 331 3.67 -2.14 -7.22
N ILE A 332 2.47 -1.72 -7.64
CA ILE A 332 1.46 -2.62 -8.23
C ILE A 332 0.73 -2.04 -9.46
N GLY A 333 0.40 -2.90 -10.42
CA GLY A 333 -0.33 -2.52 -11.65
C GLY A 333 -1.85 -2.43 -11.54
N GLY A 334 -2.45 -2.96 -10.48
CA GLY A 334 -3.89 -2.93 -10.24
C GLY A 334 -4.32 -3.87 -9.12
N GLY A 335 -5.63 -3.96 -8.87
CA GLY A 335 -6.21 -4.90 -7.91
C GLY A 335 -6.68 -4.27 -6.60
N SER A 336 -6.55 -5.00 -5.50
CA SER A 336 -7.10 -4.60 -4.20
C SER A 336 -6.04 -4.61 -3.10
N ILE A 337 -6.03 -3.58 -2.28
CA ILE A 337 -5.22 -3.48 -1.07
C ILE A 337 -6.16 -3.23 0.11
N VAL A 338 -6.17 -4.13 1.08
CA VAL A 338 -6.84 -3.96 2.37
C VAL A 338 -5.77 -3.90 3.45
N ASN A 339 -5.60 -2.73 4.06
CA ASN A 339 -4.54 -2.47 5.04
C ASN A 339 -5.12 -2.12 6.41
N SER A 340 -4.73 -2.87 7.43
CA SER A 340 -4.87 -2.52 8.86
C SER A 340 -3.53 -2.59 9.61
N GLY A 341 -2.43 -2.87 8.88
CA GLY A 341 -1.06 -2.83 9.37
C GLY A 341 -0.26 -1.67 8.78
N HIS A 342 1.03 -1.88 8.54
CA HIS A 342 1.95 -0.86 8.03
C HIS A 342 2.40 -1.16 6.60
N ILE A 343 2.31 -0.16 5.73
CA ILE A 343 2.91 -0.12 4.39
C ILE A 343 3.80 1.11 4.30
N GLU A 344 5.11 0.90 4.11
CA GLU A 344 6.10 1.96 4.25
C GLU A 344 7.16 1.93 3.15
N GLY A 345 7.37 3.06 2.48
CA GLY A 345 8.56 3.30 1.65
C GLY A 345 9.54 4.20 2.37
N LEU A 346 10.65 3.62 2.83
CA LEU A 346 11.70 4.32 3.54
C LEU A 346 12.99 4.31 2.71
N VAL A 347 13.79 5.35 2.87
CA VAL A 347 15.12 5.47 2.32
C VAL A 347 16.11 5.50 3.46
N THR A 348 17.21 4.74 3.31
CA THR A 348 18.26 4.70 4.32
C THR A 348 18.90 6.08 4.48
N PRO A 349 19.15 6.56 5.71
CA PRO A 349 19.75 7.87 5.94
C PRO A 349 21.04 8.10 5.14
N GLY A 350 21.13 9.24 4.49
CA GLY A 350 22.27 9.62 3.64
C GLY A 350 22.16 9.18 2.18
N ASN A 351 21.20 8.32 1.82
CA ASN A 351 20.92 8.02 0.42
C ASN A 351 20.11 9.17 -0.20
N THR A 352 20.75 9.94 -1.08
CA THR A 352 20.14 11.06 -1.80
C THR A 352 19.69 10.68 -3.21
N ASN A 353 19.91 9.44 -3.64
CA ASN A 353 19.55 8.96 -4.97
C ASN A 353 18.27 8.09 -4.97
N ALA A 354 17.52 8.11 -3.88
CA ALA A 354 16.25 7.42 -3.77
C ALA A 354 15.22 8.27 -3.05
N VAL A 355 13.94 8.01 -3.34
CA VAL A 355 12.81 8.56 -2.60
C VAL A 355 11.89 7.45 -2.11
N GLY A 356 11.32 7.65 -0.92
CA GLY A 356 10.46 6.67 -0.25
C GLY A 356 8.99 6.95 -0.50
N ARG A 357 8.25 5.96 -1.04
CA ARG A 357 6.81 6.03 -1.31
C ARG A 357 6.06 4.89 -0.64
N GLY A 358 4.88 5.16 -0.09
CA GLY A 358 4.07 4.09 0.50
C GLY A 358 3.61 3.08 -0.56
N ILE A 359 2.82 3.54 -1.53
CA ILE A 359 2.24 2.74 -2.61
C ILE A 359 2.40 3.49 -3.93
N THR A 360 2.92 2.80 -4.94
CA THR A 360 2.90 3.22 -6.34
C THR A 360 1.96 2.34 -7.13
N LEU A 361 1.11 2.98 -7.92
CA LEU A 361 0.13 2.35 -8.79
C LEU A 361 0.53 2.62 -10.25
N ALA A 362 0.96 1.58 -10.96
CA ALA A 362 1.38 1.65 -12.34
C ALA A 362 1.53 0.25 -12.93
N GLY A 363 1.13 0.06 -14.19
CA GLY A 363 1.64 -1.09 -14.95
C GLY A 363 3.14 -0.91 -15.13
N ASN A 364 3.92 -1.90 -14.76
CA ASN A 364 5.35 -1.91 -14.99
C ASN A 364 5.66 -2.64 -16.29
N ASP A 365 6.70 -2.19 -16.97
CA ASP A 365 7.29 -2.82 -18.16
C ASP A 365 6.53 -2.74 -19.48
N ILE A 366 6.64 -1.57 -20.12
CA ILE A 366 6.51 -1.51 -21.59
C ILE A 366 7.61 -2.40 -22.20
N ALA A 367 7.20 -3.43 -22.92
CA ALA A 367 8.11 -4.28 -23.68
C ALA A 367 9.08 -3.44 -24.56
N GLY A 368 10.38 -3.56 -24.30
CA GLY A 368 11.43 -2.85 -25.03
C GLY A 368 11.67 -1.39 -24.60
N LYS A 369 11.04 -0.92 -23.52
CA LYS A 369 11.31 0.40 -22.91
C LYS A 369 11.41 0.32 -21.38
N PRO A 370 12.51 -0.25 -20.85
CA PRO A 370 12.75 -0.32 -19.41
C PRO A 370 12.62 1.08 -18.77
N GLY A 371 11.96 1.15 -17.61
CA GLY A 371 11.77 2.41 -16.87
C GLY A 371 10.62 3.30 -17.34
N MET A 372 9.92 2.96 -18.43
CA MET A 372 8.65 3.59 -18.78
C MET A 372 7.49 2.88 -18.09
N ARG A 373 6.65 3.64 -17.37
CA ARG A 373 5.46 3.12 -16.68
C ARG A 373 4.24 3.13 -17.60
N GLU A 374 3.54 2.01 -17.69
CA GLU A 374 2.24 1.88 -18.35
C GLU A 374 1.11 2.44 -17.48
N GLY A 375 -0.05 2.65 -18.09
CA GLY A 375 -1.28 2.83 -17.31
C GLY A 375 -1.61 1.58 -16.50
N LEU A 376 -2.61 1.68 -15.62
CA LEU A 376 -3.04 0.54 -14.80
C LEU A 376 -3.49 -0.64 -15.66
N TYR A 377 -3.28 -1.85 -15.16
CA TYR A 377 -3.80 -3.08 -15.78
C TYR A 377 -5.21 -3.46 -15.31
N GLY A 378 -5.70 -2.81 -14.25
CA GLY A 378 -7.05 -3.02 -13.76
C GLY A 378 -7.49 -1.93 -12.79
N ASN A 379 -8.74 -2.00 -12.34
CA ASN A 379 -9.22 -1.13 -11.27
C ASN A 379 -8.39 -1.32 -10.01
N VAL A 380 -8.14 -0.21 -9.30
CA VAL A 380 -7.48 -0.21 -8.01
C VAL A 380 -8.50 0.09 -6.92
N THR A 381 -8.49 -0.71 -5.85
CA THR A 381 -9.22 -0.42 -4.61
C THR A 381 -8.26 -0.48 -3.43
N ILE A 382 -8.03 0.64 -2.76
CA ILE A 382 -7.27 0.73 -1.51
C ILE A 382 -8.25 1.01 -0.37
N THR A 383 -8.27 0.15 0.64
CA THR A 383 -8.99 0.37 1.90
C THR A 383 -7.99 0.38 3.04
N ASN A 384 -7.73 1.56 3.59
CA ASN A 384 -6.91 1.75 4.78
C ASN A 384 -7.83 1.81 6.00
N GLN A 385 -7.86 0.73 6.76
CA GLN A 385 -8.73 0.51 7.91
C GLN A 385 -8.14 1.12 9.19
N HIS A 386 -8.90 1.03 10.29
CA HIS A 386 -8.42 1.40 11.61
C HIS A 386 -7.07 0.74 11.95
N GLY A 387 -6.11 1.54 12.41
CA GLY A 387 -4.75 1.07 12.73
C GLY A 387 -3.82 0.96 11.51
N GLY A 388 -4.35 1.08 10.30
CA GLY A 388 -3.59 1.07 9.06
C GLY A 388 -2.76 2.33 8.86
N LEU A 389 -1.46 2.16 8.60
CA LEU A 389 -0.55 3.22 8.14
C LEU A 389 -0.11 2.94 6.70
N ILE A 390 -0.25 3.95 5.84
CA ILE A 390 0.41 4.03 4.53
C ILE A 390 1.34 5.25 4.57
N TYR A 391 2.64 5.04 4.40
CA TYR A 391 3.66 6.07 4.60
C TYR A 391 4.71 6.11 3.49
N GLY A 392 4.87 7.28 2.86
CA GLY A 392 6.03 7.63 2.04
C GLY A 392 6.96 8.55 2.81
N GLN A 393 8.21 8.17 3.01
CA GLN A 393 9.14 8.96 3.84
C GLN A 393 9.54 10.29 3.20
N SER A 394 9.78 10.31 1.90
CA SER A 394 10.35 11.47 1.18
C SER A 394 9.62 11.80 -0.13
N ASP A 395 8.51 11.11 -0.40
CA ASP A 395 7.56 11.39 -1.48
C ASP A 395 6.15 10.98 -0.98
N SER A 396 5.22 10.71 -1.89
CA SER A 396 3.81 10.50 -1.65
C SER A 396 3.56 9.19 -0.87
N ALA A 397 2.51 9.18 -0.05
CA ALA A 397 2.02 7.95 0.57
C ALA A 397 1.39 7.03 -0.48
N ILE A 398 0.62 7.61 -1.39
CA ILE A 398 0.01 6.92 -2.52
C ILE A 398 0.27 7.75 -3.77
N VAL A 399 0.83 7.12 -4.80
CA VAL A 399 1.01 7.73 -6.10
C VAL A 399 0.46 6.85 -7.22
N THR A 400 -0.20 7.45 -8.21
CA THR A 400 -0.50 6.79 -9.49
C THR A 400 0.32 7.45 -10.60
N VAL A 401 1.00 6.63 -11.39
CA VAL A 401 1.77 7.07 -12.55
C VAL A 401 1.37 6.28 -13.80
N GLY A 402 1.89 6.69 -14.96
CA GLY A 402 1.54 6.09 -16.25
C GLY A 402 0.46 6.86 -17.01
N ALA A 403 0.19 6.40 -18.24
CA ALA A 403 -0.85 6.95 -19.10
C ALA A 403 -2.25 6.60 -18.59
N ALA A 404 -3.28 7.33 -19.04
CA ALA A 404 -4.67 6.98 -18.76
C ALA A 404 -4.97 5.57 -19.29
N SER A 405 -5.57 4.73 -18.44
CA SER A 405 -5.88 3.33 -18.69
C SER A 405 -7.39 3.03 -18.74
N ALA A 406 -8.23 4.05 -18.52
CA ALA A 406 -9.69 3.96 -18.40
C ALA A 406 -10.19 3.19 -17.16
N TYR A 407 -9.27 2.71 -16.32
CA TYR A 407 -9.60 2.16 -15.02
C TYR A 407 -9.84 3.26 -13.99
N THR A 408 -10.32 2.86 -12.82
CA THR A 408 -10.58 3.78 -11.70
C THR A 408 -9.66 3.46 -10.53
N VAL A 409 -9.17 4.50 -9.86
CA VAL A 409 -8.47 4.42 -8.58
C VAL A 409 -9.46 4.75 -7.47
N SER A 410 -9.84 3.77 -6.67
CA SER A 410 -10.72 3.94 -5.51
C SER A 410 -9.91 3.85 -4.22
N ILE A 411 -9.95 4.90 -3.40
CA ILE A 411 -9.21 4.98 -2.13
C ILE A 411 -10.22 5.27 -1.01
N SER A 412 -10.26 4.42 0.00
CA SER A 412 -11.04 4.60 1.23
C SER A 412 -10.06 4.66 2.40
N ASN A 413 -10.00 5.79 3.09
CA ASN A 413 -9.27 5.94 4.34
C ASN A 413 -10.28 6.00 5.49
N GLU A 414 -10.48 4.87 6.16
CA GLU A 414 -11.49 4.71 7.20
C GLU A 414 -11.09 5.41 8.51
N ALA A 415 -12.02 5.52 9.45
CA ALA A 415 -11.76 6.12 10.75
C ALA A 415 -10.62 5.39 11.49
N GLY A 416 -9.59 6.14 11.88
CA GLY A 416 -8.38 5.59 12.51
C GLY A 416 -7.32 5.06 11.53
N GLY A 417 -7.56 5.09 10.22
CA GLY A 417 -6.53 4.93 9.20
C GLY A 417 -5.69 6.21 9.05
N VAL A 418 -4.41 6.05 8.75
CA VAL A 418 -3.45 7.12 8.49
C VAL A 418 -2.79 6.95 7.13
N ILE A 419 -2.87 7.98 6.29
CA ILE A 419 -2.12 8.12 5.05
C ILE A 419 -1.18 9.31 5.22
N ARG A 420 0.13 9.09 5.19
CA ARG A 420 1.13 10.16 5.41
C ARG A 420 2.11 10.26 4.26
N GLY A 421 2.14 11.42 3.63
CA GLY A 421 3.17 11.78 2.66
C GLY A 421 4.39 12.38 3.34
N GLY A 422 5.51 12.27 2.66
CA GLY A 422 6.75 12.94 2.95
C GLY A 422 7.20 13.83 1.79
N GLY A 423 8.34 14.48 1.97
CA GLY A 423 8.94 15.31 0.93
C GLY A 423 8.07 16.48 0.47
N SER A 424 8.13 16.77 -0.83
CA SER A 424 7.57 17.98 -1.46
C SER A 424 6.27 17.75 -2.23
N TYR A 425 5.84 16.50 -2.41
CA TYR A 425 4.61 16.15 -3.12
C TYR A 425 3.42 15.99 -2.18
N ALA A 426 2.22 15.89 -2.75
CA ALA A 426 1.03 15.61 -1.97
C ALA A 426 1.09 14.22 -1.32
N ALA A 427 0.46 14.06 -0.15
CA ALA A 427 0.35 12.73 0.48
C ALA A 427 -0.35 11.71 -0.41
N ILE A 428 -1.40 12.14 -1.13
CA ILE A 428 -2.04 11.36 -2.18
C ILE A 428 -1.89 12.11 -3.49
N ARG A 429 -1.25 11.49 -4.48
CA ARG A 429 -1.07 12.04 -5.82
C ARG A 429 -1.59 11.07 -6.89
N THR A 430 -2.67 11.40 -7.59
CA THR A 430 -3.23 10.50 -8.61
C THR A 430 -2.95 10.97 -10.04
N GLY A 431 -3.11 10.04 -10.98
CA GLY A 431 -2.73 10.19 -12.37
C GLY A 431 -3.89 10.57 -13.28
N ALA A 432 -3.79 10.19 -14.55
CA ALA A 432 -4.76 10.58 -15.58
C ALA A 432 -6.11 9.82 -15.47
N ASP A 433 -6.13 8.71 -14.75
CA ASP A 433 -7.33 7.91 -14.49
C ASP A 433 -8.26 8.57 -13.48
N SER A 434 -9.55 8.22 -13.55
CA SER A 434 -10.56 8.76 -12.63
C SER A 434 -10.31 8.26 -11.21
N THR A 435 -10.33 9.19 -10.25
CA THR A 435 -10.10 8.87 -8.83
C THR A 435 -11.38 9.04 -8.01
N VAL A 436 -11.70 8.05 -7.17
CA VAL A 436 -12.74 8.14 -6.15
C VAL A 436 -12.06 8.03 -4.78
N LEU A 437 -12.06 9.10 -4.00
CA LEU A 437 -11.46 9.14 -2.66
C LEU A 437 -12.53 9.36 -1.61
N VAL A 438 -12.55 8.52 -0.58
CA VAL A 438 -13.40 8.65 0.60
C VAL A 438 -12.51 8.74 1.84
N ASN A 439 -12.71 9.77 2.67
CA ASN A 439 -11.93 9.98 3.88
C ASN A 439 -12.81 10.09 5.13
N ALA A 440 -12.50 9.27 6.12
CA ALA A 440 -12.90 9.40 7.53
C ALA A 440 -11.70 9.35 8.49
N GLY A 441 -10.50 9.02 7.99
CA GLY A 441 -9.25 8.95 8.75
C GLY A 441 -8.36 10.20 8.63
N THR A 442 -7.07 10.03 8.87
CA THR A 442 -6.06 11.09 8.73
C THR A 442 -5.37 11.01 7.37
N ILE A 443 -5.31 12.13 6.65
CA ILE A 443 -4.44 12.36 5.49
C ILE A 443 -3.47 13.47 5.87
N ASP A 444 -2.19 13.12 6.00
CA ASP A 444 -1.13 13.98 6.50
C ASP A 444 -0.16 14.33 5.36
N GLY A 445 -0.35 15.52 4.80
CA GLY A 445 0.52 16.16 3.82
C GLY A 445 1.27 17.35 4.38
N SER A 446 1.45 17.43 5.71
CA SER A 446 2.03 18.61 6.34
C SER A 446 3.49 18.85 5.94
N SER A 447 4.21 17.83 5.48
CA SER A 447 5.62 17.96 5.04
C SER A 447 5.77 18.86 3.81
N SER A 448 4.81 18.80 2.88
CA SER A 448 4.78 19.57 1.63
C SER A 448 3.79 20.73 1.66
N GLY A 449 2.89 20.74 2.64
CA GLY A 449 1.71 21.58 2.65
C GLY A 449 0.63 21.12 1.66
N LYS A 450 0.75 19.93 1.07
CA LYS A 450 -0.18 19.37 0.08
C LYS A 450 -0.70 18.03 0.58
N ALA A 451 -2.00 17.92 0.82
CA ALA A 451 -2.60 16.66 1.25
C ALA A 451 -2.97 15.79 0.05
N ILE A 452 -3.67 16.38 -0.93
CA ILE A 452 -4.27 15.65 -2.05
C ILE A 452 -4.05 16.44 -3.34
N GLU A 453 -3.46 15.79 -4.34
CA GLU A 453 -3.32 16.32 -5.70
C GLU A 453 -3.80 15.27 -6.70
N MET A 454 -5.01 15.46 -7.23
CA MET A 454 -5.57 14.55 -8.20
C MET A 454 -5.16 14.95 -9.63
N GLY A 455 -5.11 13.97 -10.54
CA GLY A 455 -4.69 14.21 -11.92
C GLY A 455 -5.83 14.59 -12.86
N SER A 456 -5.68 14.29 -14.16
CA SER A 456 -6.60 14.77 -15.22
C SER A 456 -7.89 13.96 -15.36
N GLY A 457 -8.08 12.90 -14.56
CA GLY A 457 -9.30 12.10 -14.55
C GLY A 457 -10.51 12.85 -14.01
N ARG A 458 -11.72 12.28 -14.14
CA ARG A 458 -12.90 12.81 -13.46
C ARG A 458 -12.85 12.36 -12.00
N ASN A 459 -12.52 13.28 -11.10
CA ASN A 459 -12.26 12.90 -9.72
C ASN A 459 -13.42 13.23 -8.77
N SER A 460 -13.57 12.43 -7.71
CA SER A 460 -14.47 12.72 -6.60
C SER A 460 -13.78 12.52 -5.26
N LEU A 461 -14.04 13.43 -4.33
CA LEU A 461 -13.63 13.34 -2.93
C LEU A 461 -14.87 13.42 -2.03
N THR A 462 -15.05 12.45 -1.14
CA THR A 462 -16.03 12.52 -0.06
C THR A 462 -15.33 12.54 1.30
N VAL A 463 -15.66 13.52 2.13
CA VAL A 463 -15.13 13.66 3.49
C VAL A 463 -16.25 13.44 4.51
N TYR A 464 -16.14 12.35 5.27
CA TYR A 464 -17.03 12.01 6.39
C TYR A 464 -16.47 12.51 7.73
N GLY A 465 -15.17 12.76 7.82
CA GLY A 465 -14.50 13.24 9.03
C GLY A 465 -12.99 13.05 8.99
N GLY A 466 -12.40 12.91 10.18
CA GLY A 466 -10.95 12.74 10.34
C GLY A 466 -10.19 14.05 10.26
N SER A 467 -8.94 14.00 9.78
CA SER A 467 -8.06 15.18 9.64
C SER A 467 -7.40 15.18 8.29
N ILE A 468 -7.39 16.33 7.61
CA ILE A 468 -6.64 16.52 6.36
C ILE A 468 -5.70 17.71 6.55
N LEU A 469 -4.39 17.45 6.48
CA LEU A 469 -3.34 18.44 6.71
C LEU A 469 -2.64 18.78 5.40
N GLY A 470 -2.90 19.97 4.87
CA GLY A 470 -2.38 20.46 3.59
C GLY A 470 -3.48 20.72 2.56
N ASP A 471 -3.10 21.32 1.43
CA ASP A 471 -4.00 21.72 0.35
C ASP A 471 -4.62 20.52 -0.38
N ILE A 472 -5.81 20.74 -0.96
CA ILE A 472 -6.53 19.78 -1.79
C ILE A 472 -6.74 20.39 -3.17
N ASN A 473 -6.22 19.71 -4.19
CA ASN A 473 -6.41 20.04 -5.60
C ASN A 473 -7.16 18.90 -6.31
N GLY A 474 -8.34 19.21 -6.84
CA GLY A 474 -9.19 18.25 -7.56
C GLY A 474 -8.64 17.80 -8.93
N GLY A 475 -7.60 18.46 -9.46
CA GLY A 475 -6.98 18.11 -10.74
C GLY A 475 -7.56 18.87 -11.94
N SER A 476 -7.15 18.53 -13.16
CA SER A 476 -7.32 19.39 -14.33
C SER A 476 -8.53 19.10 -15.23
N SER A 477 -9.39 18.12 -14.89
CA SER A 477 -10.49 17.69 -15.77
C SER A 477 -11.65 18.69 -15.93
N GLY A 478 -11.75 19.66 -15.02
CA GLY A 478 -12.89 20.59 -14.92
C GLY A 478 -14.20 19.94 -14.46
N GLN A 479 -14.20 18.65 -14.08
CA GLN A 479 -15.38 17.90 -13.67
C GLN A 479 -15.28 17.33 -12.24
N ASN A 480 -14.31 17.81 -11.46
CA ASN A 480 -14.00 17.22 -10.15
C ASN A 480 -15.00 17.67 -9.09
N THR A 481 -15.38 16.75 -8.20
CA THR A 481 -16.38 17.00 -7.16
C THR A 481 -15.83 16.76 -5.76
N LEU A 482 -16.27 17.57 -4.81
CA LEU A 482 -15.99 17.42 -3.38
C LEU A 482 -17.32 17.43 -2.62
N LEU A 483 -17.53 16.42 -1.78
CA LEU A 483 -18.68 16.30 -0.89
C LEU A 483 -18.21 16.22 0.56
N PHE A 484 -18.72 17.10 1.40
CA PHE A 484 -18.66 16.96 2.85
C PHE A 484 -19.95 16.31 3.34
N GLY A 485 -19.83 15.07 3.81
CA GLY A 485 -20.88 14.26 4.39
C GLY A 485 -20.69 14.05 5.89
N VAL A 486 -20.19 15.06 6.61
CA VAL A 486 -19.87 15.00 8.04
C VAL A 486 -21.10 14.57 8.84
N SER A 487 -20.95 13.68 9.81
CA SER A 487 -22.09 13.20 10.62
C SER A 487 -22.85 14.35 11.28
N ASP A 488 -24.17 14.19 11.44
CA ASP A 488 -25.02 15.20 12.08
C ASP A 488 -24.54 15.51 13.51
N GLY A 489 -24.48 16.80 13.84
CA GLY A 489 -23.96 17.28 15.13
C GLY A 489 -22.43 17.25 15.27
N ALA A 490 -21.69 16.72 14.29
CA ALA A 490 -20.24 16.79 14.25
C ALA A 490 -19.74 17.98 13.42
N SER A 491 -18.48 18.37 13.66
CA SER A 491 -17.81 19.44 12.93
C SER A 491 -16.51 18.93 12.29
N PHE A 492 -16.24 19.35 11.06
CA PHE A 492 -14.96 19.14 10.36
C PHE A 492 -14.32 20.50 10.08
N ALA A 493 -13.13 20.73 10.64
CA ALA A 493 -12.36 21.95 10.41
C ALA A 493 -11.23 21.72 9.40
N TYR A 494 -11.10 22.62 8.44
CA TYR A 494 -10.10 22.53 7.38
C TYR A 494 -9.46 23.88 7.10
N ALA A 495 -8.13 23.91 7.26
CA ALA A 495 -7.31 25.11 7.12
C ALA A 495 -6.55 25.20 5.78
N GLY A 496 -6.51 24.10 5.02
CA GLY A 496 -5.92 24.11 3.68
C GLY A 496 -6.79 24.83 2.66
N SER A 497 -6.25 25.05 1.47
CA SER A 497 -7.01 25.56 0.32
C SER A 497 -7.70 24.43 -0.45
N LEU A 498 -8.79 24.77 -1.13
CA LEU A 498 -9.48 23.91 -2.10
C LEU A 498 -9.32 24.52 -3.51
N ALA A 499 -8.91 23.71 -4.48
CA ALA A 499 -8.74 24.13 -5.87
C ALA A 499 -9.33 23.13 -6.87
N ASN A 500 -9.70 23.63 -8.05
CA ASN A 500 -10.08 22.85 -9.23
C ASN A 500 -11.25 21.86 -9.05
N PHE A 501 -12.25 22.26 -8.27
CA PHE A 501 -13.55 21.57 -8.18
C PHE A 501 -14.62 22.30 -9.00
N SER A 502 -15.40 21.55 -9.77
CA SER A 502 -16.61 22.04 -10.43
C SER A 502 -17.80 22.10 -9.47
N ARG A 503 -17.75 21.35 -8.37
CA ARG A 503 -18.75 21.34 -7.30
C ARG A 503 -18.12 21.00 -5.96
N VAL A 504 -18.40 21.84 -4.96
CA VAL A 504 -18.11 21.59 -3.54
C VAL A 504 -19.45 21.60 -2.79
N GLU A 505 -19.85 20.47 -2.23
CA GLU A 505 -21.13 20.32 -1.53
C GLU A 505 -20.93 20.11 -0.02
N VAL A 506 -21.70 20.83 0.79
CA VAL A 506 -21.91 20.52 2.20
C VAL A 506 -23.32 19.95 2.36
N ARG A 507 -23.40 18.68 2.75
CA ARG A 507 -24.66 17.94 2.86
C ARG A 507 -25.13 17.78 4.30
N SER A 508 -24.21 17.65 5.25
CA SER A 508 -24.53 17.38 6.66
C SER A 508 -23.39 17.85 7.58
N GLY A 509 -23.68 17.96 8.89
CA GLY A 509 -22.73 18.44 9.90
C GLY A 509 -22.33 19.91 9.72
N VAL A 510 -21.28 20.32 10.44
CA VAL A 510 -20.65 21.65 10.31
C VAL A 510 -19.31 21.51 9.60
N VAL A 511 -19.07 22.28 8.54
CA VAL A 511 -17.79 22.34 7.83
C VAL A 511 -17.19 23.72 8.02
N VAL A 512 -16.04 23.80 8.66
CA VAL A 512 -15.34 25.06 8.95
C VAL A 512 -14.17 25.22 7.99
N LEU A 513 -14.23 26.23 7.12
CA LEU A 513 -13.15 26.59 6.19
C LEU A 513 -12.45 27.87 6.66
N SER A 514 -11.17 27.74 7.01
CA SER A 514 -10.32 28.89 7.37
C SER A 514 -9.24 29.20 6.34
N GLY A 515 -8.93 28.26 5.43
CA GLY A 515 -8.05 28.49 4.28
C GLY A 515 -8.75 29.23 3.13
N VAL A 516 -7.96 29.91 2.31
CA VAL A 516 -8.46 30.60 1.10
C VAL A 516 -8.49 29.63 -0.07
N SER A 517 -9.68 29.36 -0.60
CA SER A 517 -9.93 28.43 -1.70
C SER A 517 -10.10 29.17 -3.04
N SER A 518 -9.66 28.53 -4.12
CA SER A 518 -9.59 29.13 -5.47
C SER A 518 -10.51 28.47 -6.50
N TYR A 519 -11.21 27.39 -6.15
CA TYR A 519 -12.16 26.74 -7.06
C TYR A 519 -13.27 27.69 -7.51
N THR A 520 -13.69 27.58 -8.77
CA THR A 520 -14.73 28.42 -9.38
C THR A 520 -16.06 27.69 -9.56
N GLY A 521 -16.09 26.38 -9.28
CA GLY A 521 -17.31 25.59 -9.29
C GLY A 521 -18.33 26.02 -8.24
N SER A 522 -19.52 25.40 -8.28
CA SER A 522 -20.61 25.71 -7.36
C SER A 522 -20.30 25.24 -5.95
N THR A 523 -20.49 26.13 -4.98
CA THR A 523 -20.61 25.83 -3.55
C THR A 523 -22.07 25.53 -3.24
N VAL A 524 -22.39 24.27 -2.99
CA VAL A 524 -23.77 23.80 -2.77
C VAL A 524 -23.98 23.48 -1.30
N LEU A 525 -24.99 24.10 -0.68
CA LEU A 525 -25.40 23.81 0.68
C LEU A 525 -26.74 23.07 0.64
N SER A 526 -26.69 21.76 0.45
CA SER A 526 -27.89 20.88 0.38
C SER A 526 -28.37 20.43 1.77
N GLY A 527 -27.58 20.71 2.79
CA GLY A 527 -27.90 20.56 4.20
C GLY A 527 -26.74 21.11 5.03
N GLY A 528 -26.64 20.72 6.30
CA GLY A 528 -25.54 21.11 7.18
C GLY A 528 -25.31 22.62 7.30
N THR A 529 -24.12 22.99 7.78
CA THR A 529 -23.66 24.38 7.86
C THR A 529 -22.24 24.50 7.30
N LEU A 530 -22.04 25.43 6.37
CA LEU A 530 -20.71 25.88 5.94
C LEU A 530 -20.32 27.13 6.73
N GLU A 531 -19.26 27.04 7.51
CA GLU A 531 -18.68 28.16 8.26
C GLU A 531 -17.41 28.67 7.56
N LEU A 532 -17.39 29.95 7.21
CA LEU A 532 -16.23 30.64 6.62
C LEU A 532 -15.57 31.52 7.67
N VAL A 533 -14.35 31.16 8.09
CA VAL A 533 -13.63 31.85 9.16
C VAL A 533 -12.66 32.86 8.57
N GLY A 534 -13.20 34.03 8.20
CA GLY A 534 -12.53 35.23 7.71
C GLY A 534 -12.99 35.65 6.32
N ALA A 535 -12.46 36.77 5.81
CA ALA A 535 -12.94 37.38 4.57
C ALA A 535 -12.53 36.58 3.32
N ASN A 536 -13.40 36.52 2.31
CA ASN A 536 -13.09 35.95 0.98
C ASN A 536 -12.40 34.56 1.04
N ARG A 537 -12.97 33.63 1.81
CA ARG A 537 -12.48 32.25 1.90
C ARG A 537 -12.72 31.45 0.63
N LEU A 538 -13.73 31.82 -0.15
CA LEU A 538 -14.05 31.20 -1.44
C LEU A 538 -13.76 32.15 -2.59
N SER A 539 -13.56 31.59 -3.78
CA SER A 539 -13.38 32.40 -4.99
C SER A 539 -14.62 33.23 -5.29
N ALA A 540 -14.42 34.50 -5.66
CA ALA A 540 -15.50 35.37 -6.15
C ALA A 540 -16.14 34.88 -7.46
N ALA A 541 -15.51 33.90 -8.13
CA ALA A 541 -16.07 33.22 -9.30
C ALA A 541 -16.90 31.97 -8.94
N SER A 542 -16.95 31.55 -7.67
CA SER A 542 -17.79 30.42 -7.23
C SER A 542 -19.26 30.84 -7.12
N ILE A 543 -20.17 29.97 -7.55
CA ILE A 543 -21.61 30.13 -7.37
C ILE A 543 -21.99 29.67 -5.96
N LEU A 544 -22.83 30.41 -5.25
CA LEU A 544 -23.48 29.93 -4.03
C LEU A 544 -24.88 29.39 -4.35
N GLN A 545 -25.08 28.09 -4.12
CA GLN A 545 -26.38 27.44 -4.25
C GLN A 545 -26.89 27.01 -2.86
N LEU A 546 -27.98 27.64 -2.44
CA LEU A 546 -28.67 27.35 -1.19
C LEU A 546 -29.81 26.36 -1.45
N ASP A 547 -29.60 25.11 -1.04
CA ASP A 547 -30.47 23.96 -1.31
C ASP A 547 -30.91 23.25 -0.02
N GLY A 548 -31.07 24.01 1.07
CA GLY A 548 -31.56 23.50 2.36
C GLY A 548 -30.56 23.65 3.50
N GLY A 549 -29.30 23.94 3.18
CA GLY A 549 -28.23 24.17 4.16
C GLY A 549 -28.12 25.62 4.64
N SER A 550 -27.13 25.85 5.51
CA SER A 550 -26.85 27.16 6.10
C SER A 550 -25.42 27.65 5.83
N LEU A 551 -25.25 28.94 5.59
CA LEU A 551 -23.95 29.60 5.50
C LEU A 551 -23.70 30.42 6.77
N GLN A 552 -22.50 30.39 7.30
CA GLN A 552 -22.10 31.19 8.46
C GLN A 552 -20.77 31.90 8.19
N LEU A 553 -20.70 33.19 8.49
CA LEU A 553 -19.47 33.99 8.40
C LEU A 553 -18.97 34.31 9.81
N LEU A 554 -17.71 33.96 10.09
CA LEU A 554 -17.03 34.39 11.31
C LEU A 554 -15.84 35.25 10.94
N GLN A 555 -15.66 36.37 11.65
CA GLN A 555 -14.48 37.22 11.54
C GLN A 555 -14.19 37.71 10.09
N ALA A 556 -15.22 37.79 9.24
CA ALA A 556 -15.06 38.11 7.82
C ALA A 556 -14.97 39.62 7.53
N GLY A 557 -15.09 40.47 8.56
CA GLY A 557 -15.10 41.92 8.42
C GLY A 557 -16.33 42.42 7.64
N ALA A 558 -16.41 43.73 7.39
CA ALA A 558 -17.62 44.33 6.82
C ALA A 558 -17.97 43.79 5.41
N GLN A 559 -16.96 43.48 4.59
CA GLN A 559 -17.17 43.06 3.19
C GLN A 559 -17.39 41.54 3.02
N GLY A 560 -17.22 40.75 4.08
CA GLY A 560 -17.57 39.33 4.12
C GLY A 560 -16.99 38.49 2.98
N GLN A 561 -17.89 38.02 2.11
CA GLN A 561 -17.60 37.11 1.00
C GLN A 561 -18.28 37.57 -0.28
N THR A 562 -17.57 37.44 -1.40
CA THR A 562 -18.12 37.64 -2.76
C THR A 562 -18.34 36.31 -3.46
N PHE A 563 -19.41 36.19 -4.24
CA PHE A 563 -19.70 35.03 -5.09
C PHE A 563 -20.07 35.47 -6.52
N ALA A 564 -19.97 34.55 -7.47
CA ALA A 564 -20.38 34.79 -8.85
C ALA A 564 -21.88 35.00 -8.94
N SER A 565 -22.66 34.17 -8.27
CA SER A 565 -24.11 34.33 -8.20
C SER A 565 -24.73 33.66 -6.98
N LEU A 566 -25.98 34.01 -6.69
CA LEU A 566 -26.83 33.41 -5.67
C LEU A 566 -27.94 32.58 -6.31
N SER A 567 -28.11 31.31 -5.92
CA SER A 567 -29.28 30.50 -6.25
C SER A 567 -29.97 29.99 -4.97
N LEU A 568 -31.30 29.88 -5.00
CA LEU A 568 -32.12 29.43 -3.89
C LEU A 568 -33.14 28.38 -4.37
N SER A 569 -32.92 27.11 -4.01
CA SER A 569 -33.79 25.99 -4.39
C SER A 569 -34.61 25.43 -3.22
N GLN A 570 -34.17 25.64 -1.98
CA GLN A 570 -34.90 25.27 -0.76
C GLN A 570 -34.79 26.37 0.29
N ASN A 571 -35.49 26.20 1.41
CA ASN A 571 -35.40 27.13 2.53
C ASN A 571 -34.00 27.06 3.14
N SER A 572 -33.35 28.21 3.30
CA SER A 572 -31.96 28.28 3.78
C SER A 572 -31.75 29.46 4.72
N THR A 573 -30.66 29.39 5.49
CA THR A 573 -30.29 30.44 6.45
C THR A 573 -28.85 30.91 6.23
N VAL A 574 -28.60 32.17 6.56
CA VAL A 574 -27.27 32.79 6.50
C VAL A 574 -27.04 33.58 7.79
N LEU A 575 -25.98 33.22 8.52
CA LEU A 575 -25.51 33.93 9.70
C LEU A 575 -24.35 34.83 9.27
N LEU A 576 -24.55 36.14 9.33
CA LEU A 576 -23.59 37.10 8.77
C LEU A 576 -22.46 37.46 9.72
N GLY A 577 -22.58 37.25 11.04
CA GLY A 577 -21.53 37.63 12.00
C GLY A 577 -21.14 39.12 11.93
N GLY A 578 -22.08 40.01 11.57
CA GLY A 578 -21.82 41.43 11.33
C GLY A 578 -21.25 41.79 9.96
N SER A 579 -21.09 40.83 9.05
CA SER A 579 -20.62 41.01 7.68
C SER A 579 -21.75 41.23 6.66
N SER A 580 -21.39 41.39 5.40
CA SER A 580 -22.30 41.42 4.26
C SER A 580 -21.85 40.47 3.14
N LEU A 581 -22.77 40.08 2.26
CA LEU A 581 -22.46 39.29 1.05
C LEU A 581 -22.54 40.14 -0.23
N THR A 582 -21.67 39.85 -1.20
CA THR A 582 -21.75 40.43 -2.55
C THR A 582 -21.90 39.32 -3.58
N PHE A 583 -22.82 39.51 -4.54
CA PHE A 583 -23.04 38.58 -5.64
C PHE A 583 -22.88 39.30 -6.98
N ASN A 584 -22.15 38.71 -7.92
CA ASN A 584 -21.97 39.27 -9.27
C ASN A 584 -23.13 38.97 -10.22
N GLY A 585 -24.15 38.25 -9.75
CA GLY A 585 -25.35 37.93 -10.51
C GLY A 585 -26.38 37.15 -9.68
N LEU A 586 -27.54 36.93 -10.26
CA LEU A 586 -28.59 36.07 -9.70
C LEU A 586 -28.70 34.79 -10.52
N GLY A 587 -28.79 33.65 -9.83
CA GLY A 587 -29.07 32.35 -10.41
C GLY A 587 -30.53 31.95 -10.25
N ALA A 588 -30.81 30.65 -10.20
CA ALA A 588 -32.17 30.15 -10.11
C ALA A 588 -32.79 30.42 -8.72
N VAL A 589 -34.04 30.90 -8.70
CA VAL A 589 -34.83 31.10 -7.48
C VAL A 589 -36.13 30.31 -7.61
N VAL A 590 -36.36 29.36 -6.72
CA VAL A 590 -37.58 28.53 -6.69
C VAL A 590 -38.69 29.23 -5.90
N GLU A 591 -39.92 29.17 -6.41
CA GLU A 591 -41.05 29.89 -5.82
C GLU A 591 -41.43 29.33 -4.45
N GLY A 592 -41.83 30.21 -3.53
CA GLY A 592 -42.24 29.85 -2.18
C GLY A 592 -41.11 29.45 -1.23
N LYS A 593 -39.84 29.60 -1.63
CA LYS A 593 -38.69 29.34 -0.76
C LYS A 593 -38.29 30.57 0.04
N THR A 594 -37.85 30.33 1.27
CA THR A 594 -37.46 31.39 2.21
C THR A 594 -35.95 31.46 2.41
N LEU A 595 -35.42 32.68 2.48
CA LEU A 595 -34.03 32.94 2.83
C LEU A 595 -33.96 33.83 4.08
N SER A 596 -33.39 33.33 5.17
CA SER A 596 -33.27 34.09 6.42
C SER A 596 -31.82 34.51 6.65
N PHE A 597 -31.58 35.82 6.73
CA PHE A 597 -30.32 36.36 7.22
C PHE A 597 -30.46 36.74 8.70
N SER A 598 -29.47 36.40 9.51
CA SER A 598 -29.34 36.86 10.89
C SER A 598 -27.96 37.46 11.14
N GLU A 599 -27.84 38.24 12.21
CA GLU A 599 -26.61 38.94 12.60
C GLU A 599 -26.14 39.95 11.54
N ALA A 600 -27.05 40.49 10.74
CA ALA A 600 -26.75 41.58 9.81
C ALA A 600 -26.46 42.86 10.60
N ALA A 601 -25.41 43.59 10.21
CA ALA A 601 -25.08 44.88 10.83
C ALA A 601 -26.16 45.93 10.55
N ALA A 602 -26.55 46.70 11.58
CA ALA A 602 -27.55 47.74 11.45
C ALA A 602 -27.10 48.84 10.47
N GLY A 603 -28.00 49.23 9.56
CA GLY A 603 -27.73 50.29 8.58
C GLY A 603 -26.90 49.87 7.35
N ALA A 604 -26.42 48.63 7.30
CA ALA A 604 -25.76 48.05 6.13
C ALA A 604 -26.71 47.15 5.32
N TYR A 605 -26.31 46.80 4.09
CA TYR A 605 -26.97 45.74 3.34
C TYR A 605 -26.55 44.38 3.91
N ALA A 606 -27.48 43.42 3.98
CA ALA A 606 -27.16 42.03 4.30
C ALA A 606 -26.50 41.36 3.09
N PHE A 607 -27.04 41.61 1.90
CA PHE A 607 -26.43 41.23 0.63
C PHE A 607 -26.70 42.26 -0.45
N ARG A 608 -25.90 42.22 -1.52
CA ARG A 608 -26.10 43.03 -2.74
C ARG A 608 -25.81 42.22 -3.99
N LEU A 609 -26.47 42.59 -5.09
CA LEU A 609 -26.22 42.02 -6.42
C LEU A 609 -25.67 43.09 -7.36
N LEU A 610 -24.72 42.71 -8.21
CA LEU A 610 -24.21 43.58 -9.26
C LEU A 610 -25.31 43.89 -10.29
N GLY A 611 -25.47 45.17 -10.62
CA GLY A 611 -26.49 45.65 -11.57
C GLY A 611 -27.82 46.06 -10.92
N ASP A 612 -28.72 46.60 -11.76
CA ASP A 612 -30.08 46.96 -11.38
C ASP A 612 -31.00 45.73 -11.48
N MET A 613 -31.34 45.16 -10.32
CA MET A 613 -32.21 43.98 -10.19
C MET A 613 -33.64 44.37 -9.83
N THR A 614 -33.98 45.66 -9.74
CA THR A 614 -35.24 46.13 -9.16
C THR A 614 -36.50 45.70 -9.93
N HIS A 615 -36.33 45.31 -11.20
CA HIS A 615 -37.40 44.82 -12.08
C HIS A 615 -37.24 43.34 -12.46
N ASP A 616 -36.23 42.65 -11.92
CA ASP A 616 -36.00 41.24 -12.20
C ASP A 616 -37.00 40.38 -11.42
N ALA A 617 -37.75 39.53 -12.12
CA ALA A 617 -38.80 38.71 -11.51
C ALA A 617 -38.23 37.72 -10.47
N GLY A 618 -37.08 37.12 -10.74
CA GLY A 618 -36.41 36.19 -9.81
C GLY A 618 -35.91 36.90 -8.56
N PHE A 619 -35.39 38.12 -8.69
CA PHE A 619 -34.99 38.96 -7.58
C PHE A 619 -36.19 39.37 -6.73
N LEU A 620 -37.28 39.82 -7.35
CA LEU A 620 -38.52 40.19 -6.64
C LEU A 620 -39.08 39.00 -5.85
N GLN A 621 -39.02 37.81 -6.44
CA GLN A 621 -39.40 36.56 -5.77
C GLN A 621 -38.45 36.23 -4.60
N LEU A 622 -37.14 36.40 -4.77
CA LEU A 622 -36.15 36.20 -3.72
C LEU A 622 -36.42 37.12 -2.53
N VAL A 623 -36.56 38.44 -2.76
CA VAL A 623 -36.77 39.41 -1.68
C VAL A 623 -38.11 39.22 -0.97
N HIS A 624 -39.16 38.78 -1.67
CA HIS A 624 -40.44 38.47 -1.06
C HIS A 624 -40.35 37.32 -0.04
N GLY A 625 -39.51 36.31 -0.32
CA GLY A 625 -39.21 35.20 0.60
C GLY A 625 -38.07 35.49 1.59
N THR A 626 -37.46 36.67 1.56
CA THR A 626 -36.28 36.98 2.38
C THR A 626 -36.66 37.72 3.67
N SER A 627 -36.01 37.36 4.78
CA SER A 627 -36.02 38.16 6.02
C SER A 627 -34.60 38.44 6.49
N ILE A 628 -34.40 39.59 7.16
CA ILE A 628 -33.12 39.99 7.74
C ILE A 628 -33.35 40.35 9.20
N ASN A 629 -32.68 39.66 10.12
CA ASN A 629 -32.86 39.79 11.57
C ASN A 629 -34.34 39.65 12.00
N GLY A 630 -35.11 38.78 11.31
CA GLY A 630 -36.54 38.60 11.55
C GLY A 630 -37.44 39.71 10.98
N MET A 631 -36.88 40.71 10.30
CA MET A 631 -37.62 41.82 9.68
C MET A 631 -37.81 41.60 8.18
N ALA A 632 -38.85 42.21 7.62
CA ALA A 632 -39.01 42.32 6.17
C ALA A 632 -37.85 43.13 5.55
N VAL A 633 -37.61 42.93 4.26
CA VAL A 633 -36.50 43.57 3.55
C VAL A 633 -36.93 44.78 2.74
N ARG A 634 -36.00 45.74 2.57
CA ARG A 634 -36.04 46.81 1.57
C ARG A 634 -34.87 46.61 0.60
N TYR A 635 -35.03 47.09 -0.64
CA TYR A 635 -33.96 47.07 -1.63
C TYR A 635 -33.84 48.41 -2.36
N GLN A 636 -32.63 48.75 -2.78
CA GLN A 636 -32.32 49.99 -3.52
C GLN A 636 -31.15 49.77 -4.47
N PHE A 637 -31.27 50.29 -5.70
CA PHE A 637 -30.15 50.38 -6.63
C PHE A 637 -29.32 51.65 -6.35
N ASP A 638 -28.01 51.50 -6.15
CA ASP A 638 -27.09 52.59 -5.80
C ASP A 638 -26.30 53.16 -6.99
N GLY A 639 -26.59 52.69 -8.21
CA GLY A 639 -25.85 53.03 -9.42
C GLY A 639 -24.81 51.97 -9.84
N THR A 640 -24.49 51.01 -8.98
CA THR A 640 -23.64 49.85 -9.31
C THR A 640 -24.25 48.54 -8.83
N TYR A 641 -24.82 48.52 -7.64
CA TYR A 641 -25.40 47.35 -7.00
C TYR A 641 -26.85 47.59 -6.59
N THR A 642 -27.63 46.52 -6.58
CA THR A 642 -28.92 46.46 -5.88
C THR A 642 -28.68 45.88 -4.49
N GLY A 643 -28.68 46.74 -3.47
CA GLY A 643 -28.48 46.36 -2.07
C GLY A 643 -29.78 46.00 -1.36
N VAL A 644 -29.76 44.96 -0.53
CA VAL A 644 -30.90 44.49 0.26
C VAL A 644 -30.59 44.61 1.75
N ALA A 645 -31.46 45.28 2.50
CA ALA A 645 -31.30 45.57 3.93
C ALA A 645 -32.61 45.34 4.69
N ALA A 646 -32.55 45.12 6.01
CA ALA A 646 -33.74 45.08 6.86
C ALA A 646 -34.50 46.42 6.76
N VAL A 647 -35.83 46.41 6.74
CA VAL A 647 -36.62 47.64 6.91
C VAL A 647 -36.26 48.24 8.27
N PRO A 648 -35.90 49.53 8.40
CA PRO A 648 -35.61 50.11 9.70
C PRO A 648 -36.89 50.06 10.55
N GLU A 649 -36.77 49.77 11.84
CA GLU A 649 -37.91 49.90 12.73
C GLU A 649 -38.46 51.33 12.64
N PRO A 650 -39.78 51.51 12.47
CA PRO A 650 -40.35 52.84 12.36
C PRO A 650 -39.97 53.68 13.58
N ALA A 651 -39.40 54.88 13.35
CA ALA A 651 -39.13 55.86 14.40
C ALA A 651 -40.37 56.16 15.26
N THR A 652 -41.57 55.88 14.73
CA THR A 652 -42.85 55.93 15.42
C THR A 652 -42.91 55.05 16.68
N TYR A 653 -42.29 53.87 16.72
CA TYR A 653 -42.28 53.03 17.92
C TYR A 653 -41.33 53.58 19.00
N ALA A 654 -40.16 54.08 18.61
CA ALA A 654 -39.25 54.77 19.53
C ALA A 654 -39.88 56.07 20.08
N MET A 655 -40.62 56.80 19.25
CA MET A 655 -41.36 58.01 19.64
C MET A 655 -42.60 57.68 20.49
N LEU A 656 -43.29 56.56 20.24
CA LEU A 656 -44.41 56.08 21.06
C LEU A 656 -43.93 55.62 22.44
N LEU A 657 -42.86 54.82 22.50
CA LEU A 657 -42.26 54.36 23.76
C LEU A 657 -41.62 55.51 24.53
N GLY A 658 -40.92 56.42 23.85
CA GLY A 658 -40.40 57.66 24.43
C GLY A 658 -41.51 58.58 24.93
N GLY A 659 -42.60 58.72 24.18
CA GLY A 659 -43.79 59.48 24.57
C GLY A 659 -44.51 58.87 25.78
N LEU A 660 -44.64 57.54 25.84
CA LEU A 660 -45.17 56.81 26.98
C LEU A 660 -44.26 56.92 28.22
N GLY A 661 -42.94 56.91 28.04
CA GLY A 661 -41.97 57.15 29.10
C GLY A 661 -42.05 58.57 29.68
N LEU A 662 -42.23 59.58 28.81
CA LEU A 662 -42.47 60.97 29.22
C LEU A 662 -43.83 61.13 29.94
N LEU A 663 -44.87 60.44 29.49
CA LEU A 663 -46.17 60.38 30.19
C LEU A 663 -46.04 59.72 31.56
N ALA A 664 -45.30 58.63 31.70
CA ALA A 664 -45.03 57.99 32.99
C ALA A 664 -44.24 58.92 33.94
N LEU A 665 -43.25 59.67 33.43
CA LEU A 665 -42.53 60.70 34.19
C LEU A 665 -43.44 61.86 34.62
N ALA A 666 -44.34 62.31 33.74
CA ALA A 666 -45.32 63.35 34.05
C ALA A 666 -46.34 62.89 35.11
N VAL A 667 -46.81 61.64 35.04
CA VAL A 667 -47.69 61.02 36.04
C VAL A 667 -46.96 60.84 37.38
N ARG A 668 -45.68 60.44 37.37
CA ARG A 668 -44.84 60.34 38.58
C ARG A 668 -44.61 61.71 39.24
N ARG A 669 -44.36 62.77 38.45
CA ARG A 669 -44.23 64.15 38.96
C ARG A 669 -45.53 64.68 39.57
N ARG A 670 -46.69 64.29 39.05
CA ARG A 670 -48.00 64.63 39.65
C ARG A 670 -48.29 63.90 40.97
N LYS A 671 -47.67 62.75 41.24
CA LYS A 671 -47.79 62.03 42.54
C LYS A 671 -46.86 62.58 43.62
N SER A 672 -45.77 63.27 43.27
CA SER A 672 -44.88 63.95 44.24
C SER A 672 -45.28 65.40 44.57
N SER A 673 -46.40 65.88 44.02
CA SER A 673 -46.93 67.24 44.24
C SER A 673 -48.33 67.25 44.88
N ARG A 674 -48.65 66.20 45.65
CA ARG A 674 -49.77 66.18 46.60
C ARG A 674 -49.28 65.85 47.99
#